data_AF-A0A8H4Q5A4-F1
#
_entry.id   AF-A0A8H4Q5A4-F1
#
_cell.length_a   1.000
_cell.length_b   1.000
_cell.length_c   1.000
_cell.angle_alpha   90.00
_cell.angle_beta   90.00
_cell.angle_gamma   90.00
#
_symmetry.space_group_name_H-M   'P 1'
#
loop_
_entity.id
_entity.type
_entity.pdbx_description
1 polymer ?
#
loop_
_entity_poly.entity_id
_entity_poly.type
_entity_poly.pdbx_seq_one_letter_code
_entity_poly.pdbx_strand_id
1 'polypeptide(L)'
;MTVNGQESWQGIAERLQAERAAAIPPKWSIPPAKLNELRRSTTRPLDVIPSLVPHHELQITGLDALELAAAIRRGQYSCLQVAEAYCHRAAIAQQLTNCLSDMFFADALERARQLDRHREETGETVGPLHGVPVSIKDHIDVKGRRSYAGFICNAHQAVRERDALVVDILRKAGAVLFVKTTNPQTLMVLETVSNLHGRTLNPWNSALGAGGSSGGEGALAALHGTALGVGTDIGGSVRVPGAFNGVYAFKPSGNRVPISGLECSMKGFESICGTAGPLGRSVADLDLFMRVVLGAEPWLLDPLLAMPWRSLTEEMRGWKLRVGFMEWDGVVRPHPYITRVMTDVRAKLERAGHEVLDFEPHHHKRAWDDIILPLYFSDGAVMTKKALAEGNEPMLPAAKRLIEDPIVRQLSVEETWALNIARDEYRADYLQRWASTASKSSSGKPIDVLICPPCGSQSTAHDVKPWWGYTALWNLLDYPAGVLPAGKVLASDAYPEGYAPVNELDEENMNIYDNALYLGMPVAVQVVGRRHEDEKVLGAMQVIDECFQNSLSSSSASKSLRVEATVANLHKTHTIAETMSFTLTLIGLTLLSKSWLVHAQGDDAVPFTNGLTLGQGYNTFTGKGAFHGAVEFVPGKQKRQTKAPFLSPRVLAPGSSYPFKFTPPEGNLTGLDLEKYFAKPDPSQRLEELPENREQSVFVQLLAAQEPVGSKDYCSGKFHANKHLVTSFTEYLKKLDVSASATISAWGQGASLSGGYLDQAKFSKSTLTYVATMSVSKQLDDNSKFRFGIENYHNDTFTRDFGDRWILGFLKGGRMAIRVSITKTSNSSNDDLMAKASESLSFWGASGGLSESAKNNMESLSKEATVDVSTFFEGDLGLLGHDIVPKSSSMNPVEDIFSQAKQLSDAFLESACKHEVKYGVVLESYETLPDFPRNQHVADYSDAIVKSFDVLGQLVKVTELKEALVRSKEVPESYKNNVQRTAESVVSLCRQWINNVTNQVIDPVSSGNSLEDWMQTSFIDKYKPLLPKPPPSKPEPQPEPQPTPKVPCRETVPCYNEMLRLKGSPGALETDCRTGQFSRRKTAHFDPQFMGDEKCYAIQVVIPNQVELNASTYWPVCECIMKEGDA
;
A
#
# COMPACT_ATOMS: atom_id res chain seq x y z
N MET A 1 7.08 15.93 47.90
CA MET A 1 5.92 16.83 47.78
C MET A 1 4.70 15.95 47.56
N THR A 2 3.79 15.88 48.52
CA THR A 2 2.64 14.96 48.48
C THR A 2 1.41 15.62 49.06
N VAL A 3 0.31 15.64 48.30
CA VAL A 3 -1.00 16.11 48.76
C VAL A 3 -1.93 14.90 48.79
N ASN A 4 -2.56 14.63 49.94
CA ASN A 4 -3.46 13.49 50.15
C ASN A 4 -2.90 12.12 49.72
N GLY A 5 -1.57 11.94 49.78
CA GLY A 5 -0.88 10.68 49.42
C GLY A 5 -0.52 10.53 47.94
N GLN A 6 -0.88 11.48 47.06
CA GLN A 6 -0.47 11.50 45.66
C GLN A 6 0.74 12.43 45.43
N GLU A 7 1.55 12.12 44.41
CA GLU A 7 2.63 12.97 43.91
C GLU A 7 2.01 14.25 43.31
N SER A 8 2.46 15.43 43.74
CA SER A 8 1.97 16.70 43.16
C SER A 8 2.47 16.89 41.73
N TRP A 9 1.73 17.63 40.89
CA TRP A 9 2.10 17.85 39.48
C TRP A 9 3.52 18.42 39.31
N GLN A 10 3.97 19.27 40.24
CA GLN A 10 5.35 19.77 40.27
C GLN A 10 6.36 18.64 40.47
N GLY A 11 6.07 17.67 41.35
CA GLY A 11 6.94 16.53 41.60
C GLY A 11 7.00 15.58 40.40
N ILE A 12 5.85 15.33 39.75
CA ILE A 12 5.78 14.59 38.47
C ILE A 12 6.65 15.26 37.41
N ALA A 13 6.53 16.59 37.26
CA ALA A 13 7.28 17.37 36.29
C ALA A 13 8.79 17.40 36.62
N GLU A 14 9.18 17.77 37.85
CA GLU A 14 10.57 17.77 38.32
C GLU A 14 11.24 16.42 38.10
N ARG A 15 10.56 15.33 38.48
CA ARG A 15 11.05 13.96 38.31
C ARG A 15 11.23 13.60 36.84
N LEU A 16 10.23 13.82 35.97
CA LEU A 16 10.35 13.53 34.53
C LEU A 16 11.39 14.41 33.83
N GLN A 17 11.54 15.67 34.25
CA GLN A 17 12.58 16.55 33.73
C GLN A 17 13.98 16.11 34.18
N ALA A 18 14.12 15.57 35.39
CA ALA A 18 15.37 14.97 35.88
C ALA A 18 15.69 13.62 35.21
N GLU A 19 14.70 12.72 35.04
CA GLU A 19 14.82 11.47 34.26
C GLU A 19 15.33 11.79 32.84
N ARG A 20 14.69 12.75 32.16
CA ARG A 20 15.10 13.26 30.84
C ARG A 20 16.50 13.87 30.84
N ALA A 21 16.87 14.65 31.85
CA ALA A 21 18.22 15.23 31.94
C ALA A 21 19.30 14.16 32.13
N ALA A 22 19.02 13.12 32.93
CA ALA A 22 19.92 12.00 33.17
C ALA A 22 20.07 11.06 31.96
N ALA A 23 19.13 11.08 31.02
CA ALA A 23 19.22 10.32 29.75
C ALA A 23 20.28 10.89 28.77
N ILE A 24 20.85 12.07 29.04
CA ILE A 24 21.99 12.61 28.28
C ILE A 24 23.30 11.95 28.79
N PRO A 25 24.03 11.20 27.94
CA PRO A 25 25.33 10.64 28.32
C PRO A 25 26.33 11.74 28.68
N PRO A 26 27.18 11.57 29.72
CA PRO A 26 28.15 12.60 30.14
C PRO A 26 29.11 13.07 29.03
N LYS A 27 29.37 12.23 28.01
CA LYS A 27 30.18 12.61 26.83
C LYS A 27 29.52 13.64 25.91
N TRP A 28 28.22 13.90 26.09
CA TRP A 28 27.38 14.82 25.29
C TRP A 28 26.79 15.96 26.15
N SER A 29 27.22 16.09 27.41
CA SER A 29 26.78 17.17 28.32
C SER A 29 27.60 18.44 28.10
N ILE A 30 26.93 19.58 27.91
CA ILE A 30 27.56 20.90 27.90
C ILE A 30 27.98 21.22 29.35
N PRO A 31 29.24 21.61 29.62
CA PRO A 31 29.68 21.96 30.96
C PRO A 31 28.78 23.02 31.61
N PRO A 32 28.27 22.84 32.85
CA PRO A 32 27.26 23.74 33.42
C PRO A 32 27.64 25.22 33.47
N ALA A 33 28.94 25.53 33.65
CA ALA A 33 29.44 26.89 33.55
C ALA A 33 29.24 27.49 32.15
N LYS A 34 29.57 26.73 31.09
CA LYS A 34 29.37 27.16 29.69
C LYS A 34 27.90 27.24 29.33
N LEU A 35 27.08 26.28 29.78
CA LEU A 35 25.64 26.33 29.54
C LEU A 35 24.98 27.55 30.21
N ASN A 36 25.42 27.92 31.41
CA ASN A 36 24.95 29.13 32.10
C ASN A 36 25.50 30.43 31.49
N GLU A 37 26.69 30.42 30.88
CA GLU A 37 27.22 31.51 30.07
C GLU A 37 26.36 31.73 28.81
N LEU A 38 26.09 30.66 28.06
CA LEU A 38 25.28 30.68 26.84
C LEU A 38 23.86 31.16 27.12
N ARG A 39 23.22 30.69 28.20
CA ARG A 39 21.88 31.14 28.64
C ARG A 39 21.79 32.61 29.07
N ARG A 40 22.93 33.29 29.23
CA ARG A 40 23.04 34.73 29.52
C ARG A 40 23.57 35.54 28.34
N SER A 41 23.89 34.88 27.23
CA SER A 41 24.44 35.49 26.04
C SER A 41 23.33 35.89 25.06
N THR A 42 23.62 36.84 24.19
CA THR A 42 22.81 37.12 22.98
C THR A 42 23.20 36.21 21.80
N THR A 43 24.18 35.32 21.98
CA THR A 43 24.60 34.34 20.96
C THR A 43 23.48 33.32 20.74
N ARG A 44 23.12 33.06 19.49
CA ARG A 44 21.99 32.21 19.13
C ARG A 44 22.35 30.74 19.34
N PRO A 45 21.45 29.88 19.86
CA PRO A 45 21.67 28.44 19.94
C PRO A 45 22.29 27.81 18.69
N LEU A 46 21.85 28.21 17.48
CA LEU A 46 22.38 27.71 16.21
C LEU A 46 23.84 28.13 15.92
N ASP A 47 24.27 29.33 16.33
CA ASP A 47 25.62 29.85 16.09
C ASP A 47 26.67 29.10 16.93
N VAL A 48 26.24 28.47 18.02
CA VAL A 48 27.11 27.78 18.99
C VAL A 48 27.38 26.33 18.59
N ILE A 49 26.48 25.68 17.85
CA ILE A 49 26.59 24.25 17.47
C ILE A 49 27.96 23.87 16.89
N PRO A 50 28.59 24.66 15.98
CA PRO A 50 29.90 24.31 15.41
C PRO A 50 31.06 24.29 16.42
N SER A 51 30.87 24.85 17.62
CA SER A 51 31.84 24.82 18.73
C SER A 51 31.62 23.67 19.73
N LEU A 52 30.48 22.97 19.63
CA LEU A 52 30.09 21.89 20.55
C LEU A 52 30.07 20.51 19.88
N VAL A 53 29.90 20.45 18.56
CA VAL A 53 29.76 19.20 17.78
C VAL A 53 30.99 19.01 16.88
N PRO A 54 31.66 17.83 16.89
CA PRO A 54 32.82 17.54 16.05
C PRO A 54 32.57 17.73 14.53
N HIS A 55 33.58 18.19 13.79
CA HIS A 55 33.45 18.49 12.36
C HIS A 55 32.92 17.33 11.51
N HIS A 56 33.32 16.09 11.80
CA HIS A 56 32.83 14.92 11.06
C HIS A 56 31.33 14.63 11.32
N GLU A 57 30.87 14.87 12.55
CA GLU A 57 29.44 14.79 12.90
C GLU A 57 28.65 15.93 12.23
N LEU A 58 29.23 17.15 12.13
CA LEU A 58 28.65 18.27 11.38
C LEU A 58 28.53 17.97 9.88
N GLN A 59 29.47 17.23 9.29
CA GLN A 59 29.40 16.79 7.89
C GLN A 59 28.30 15.74 7.67
N ILE A 60 28.09 14.82 8.61
CA ILE A 60 27.00 13.84 8.56
C ILE A 60 25.64 14.53 8.74
N THR A 61 25.50 15.31 9.81
CA THR A 61 24.25 16.02 10.16
C THR A 61 23.98 17.27 9.29
N GLY A 62 24.90 17.57 8.36
CA GLY A 62 24.75 18.59 7.33
C GLY A 62 24.06 18.10 6.05
N LEU A 63 23.94 16.78 5.85
CA LEU A 63 23.24 16.17 4.71
C LEU A 63 21.73 16.17 4.92
N ASP A 64 20.98 16.45 3.87
CA ASP A 64 19.51 16.33 3.87
C ASP A 64 19.11 14.84 3.95
N ALA A 65 17.90 14.52 4.40
CA ALA A 65 17.50 13.13 4.69
C ALA A 65 17.60 12.22 3.45
N LEU A 66 17.27 12.75 2.27
CA LEU A 66 17.43 12.02 1.00
C LEU A 66 18.91 11.80 0.62
N GLU A 67 19.78 12.79 0.86
CA GLU A 67 21.22 12.67 0.62
C GLU A 67 21.88 11.68 1.59
N LEU A 68 21.47 11.73 2.87
CA LEU A 68 21.92 10.87 3.94
C LEU A 68 21.52 9.42 3.68
N ALA A 69 20.27 9.15 3.32
CA ALA A 69 19.81 7.83 2.90
C ALA A 69 20.64 7.27 1.73
N ALA A 70 20.96 8.12 0.73
CA ALA A 70 21.80 7.74 -0.39
C ALA A 70 23.27 7.51 0.03
N ALA A 71 23.80 8.27 0.99
CA ALA A 71 25.15 8.09 1.53
C ALA A 71 25.31 6.79 2.31
N ILE A 72 24.36 6.46 3.19
CA ILE A 72 24.34 5.19 3.94
C ILE A 72 24.22 4.01 2.97
N ARG A 73 23.30 4.07 1.99
CA ARG A 73 23.15 3.01 0.97
C ARG A 73 24.45 2.76 0.20
N ARG A 74 25.18 3.82 -0.18
CA ARG A 74 26.52 3.73 -0.81
C ARG A 74 27.62 3.21 0.14
N GLY A 75 27.39 3.13 1.44
CA GLY A 75 28.40 2.76 2.44
C GLY A 75 29.39 3.88 2.75
N GLN A 76 29.02 5.13 2.48
CA GLN A 76 29.84 6.30 2.80
C GLN A 76 29.91 6.56 4.31
N TYR A 77 28.86 6.20 5.03
CA TYR A 77 28.76 6.16 6.49
C TYR A 77 28.00 4.90 6.91
N SER A 78 28.34 4.34 8.08
CA SER A 78 27.51 3.30 8.71
C SER A 78 26.31 3.92 9.42
N CYS A 79 25.25 3.13 9.61
CA CYS A 79 24.08 3.52 10.39
C CYS A 79 24.50 3.92 11.82
N LEU A 80 25.47 3.22 12.42
CA LEU A 80 25.99 3.53 13.75
C LEU A 80 26.66 4.91 13.81
N GLN A 81 27.51 5.26 12.84
CA GLN A 81 28.14 6.58 12.76
C GLN A 81 27.09 7.69 12.64
N VAL A 82 26.07 7.47 11.81
CA VAL A 82 24.96 8.41 11.64
C VAL A 82 24.14 8.54 12.93
N ALA A 83 23.80 7.43 13.56
CA ALA A 83 23.04 7.43 14.82
C ALA A 83 23.82 8.09 15.96
N GLU A 84 25.14 7.89 16.11
CA GLU A 84 25.92 8.61 17.14
C GLU A 84 25.94 10.12 16.89
N ALA A 85 26.18 10.57 15.66
CA ALA A 85 26.22 11.99 15.31
C ALA A 85 24.88 12.70 15.58
N TYR A 86 23.75 12.09 15.20
CA TYR A 86 22.43 12.66 15.46
C TYR A 86 22.02 12.59 16.93
N CYS A 87 22.33 11.50 17.65
CA CYS A 87 22.08 11.42 19.09
C CYS A 87 22.88 12.48 19.88
N HIS A 88 24.15 12.71 19.53
CA HIS A 88 24.96 13.78 20.12
C HIS A 88 24.36 15.16 19.82
N ARG A 89 24.10 15.46 18.55
CA ARG A 89 23.57 16.77 18.14
C ARG A 89 22.19 17.07 18.73
N ALA A 90 21.34 16.06 18.91
CA ALA A 90 20.06 16.17 19.63
C ALA A 90 20.22 16.39 21.13
N ALA A 91 21.20 15.73 21.78
CA ALA A 91 21.51 15.98 23.20
C ALA A 91 22.01 17.41 23.43
N ILE A 92 22.83 17.96 22.51
CA ILE A 92 23.22 19.38 22.52
C ILE A 92 22.01 20.29 22.33
N ALA A 93 21.15 20.01 21.33
CA ALA A 93 19.92 20.77 21.09
C ALA A 93 19.02 20.82 22.32
N GLN A 94 18.76 19.68 22.99
CA GLN A 94 17.94 19.62 24.20
C GLN A 94 18.46 20.52 25.33
N GLN A 95 19.77 20.64 25.50
CA GLN A 95 20.35 21.49 26.55
C GLN A 95 20.19 22.99 26.27
N LEU A 96 20.18 23.37 24.99
CA LEU A 96 20.06 24.75 24.51
C LEU A 96 18.60 25.22 24.39
N THR A 97 17.69 24.39 23.87
CA THR A 97 16.31 24.80 23.51
C THR A 97 15.19 24.02 24.20
N ASN A 98 15.49 22.93 24.92
CA ASN A 98 14.49 22.09 25.59
C ASN A 98 13.40 21.55 24.63
N CYS A 99 13.82 20.94 23.52
CA CYS A 99 12.96 20.47 22.42
C CYS A 99 12.53 18.98 22.50
N LEU A 100 13.02 18.20 23.47
CA LEU A 100 12.78 16.75 23.59
C LEU A 100 11.91 16.41 24.80
N SER A 101 10.99 15.45 24.68
CA SER A 101 10.25 14.86 25.82
C SER A 101 10.88 13.56 26.33
N ASP A 102 11.41 12.72 25.44
CA ASP A 102 12.05 11.43 25.73
C ASP A 102 13.30 11.24 24.83
N MET A 103 14.31 10.54 25.32
CA MET A 103 15.59 10.27 24.65
C MET A 103 15.96 8.79 24.82
N PHE A 104 16.03 8.05 23.71
CA PHE A 104 16.24 6.60 23.70
C PHE A 104 17.41 6.21 22.78
N PHE A 105 18.52 6.93 22.97
CA PHE A 105 19.76 6.76 22.23
C PHE A 105 20.31 5.32 22.30
N ALA A 106 20.13 4.59 23.41
CA ALA A 106 20.57 3.19 23.51
C ALA A 106 19.87 2.27 22.49
N ASP A 107 18.53 2.35 22.41
CA ASP A 107 17.70 1.62 21.45
C ASP A 107 18.07 2.01 20.01
N ALA A 108 18.28 3.31 19.77
CA ALA A 108 18.66 3.85 18.47
C ALA A 108 20.01 3.31 17.98
N LEU A 109 21.02 3.29 18.86
CA LEU A 109 22.36 2.80 18.55
C LEU A 109 22.38 1.29 18.31
N GLU A 110 21.57 0.49 19.03
CA GLU A 110 21.47 -0.94 18.71
C GLU A 110 20.64 -1.20 17.45
N ARG A 111 19.56 -0.44 17.19
CA ARG A 111 18.86 -0.50 15.90
C ARG A 111 19.80 -0.16 14.74
N ALA A 112 20.68 0.82 14.91
CA ALA A 112 21.70 1.15 13.93
C ALA A 112 22.67 -0.02 13.66
N ARG A 113 23.20 -0.68 14.71
CA ARG A 113 24.04 -1.88 14.55
C ARG A 113 23.30 -3.05 13.90
N GLN A 114 22.00 -3.22 14.14
CA GLN A 114 21.18 -4.23 13.44
C GLN A 114 21.05 -3.95 11.94
N LEU A 115 20.95 -2.67 11.55
CA LEU A 115 20.87 -2.24 10.16
C LEU A 115 22.22 -2.43 9.45
N ASP A 116 23.32 -2.05 10.10
CA ASP A 116 24.67 -2.29 9.59
C ASP A 116 24.94 -3.80 9.41
N ARG A 117 24.69 -4.63 10.44
CA ARG A 117 24.83 -6.10 10.32
C ARG A 117 23.98 -6.68 9.20
N HIS A 118 22.72 -6.26 9.06
CA HIS A 118 21.87 -6.71 7.96
C HIS A 118 22.50 -6.38 6.60
N ARG A 119 23.02 -5.17 6.42
CA ARG A 119 23.65 -4.74 5.16
C ARG A 119 24.98 -5.46 4.90
N GLU A 120 25.72 -5.84 5.93
CA GLU A 120 26.91 -6.69 5.84
C GLU A 120 26.56 -8.15 5.50
N GLU A 121 25.46 -8.68 6.04
CA GLU A 121 25.00 -10.06 5.84
C GLU A 121 24.28 -10.30 4.49
N THR A 122 23.50 -9.34 4.00
CA THR A 122 22.69 -9.48 2.77
C THR A 122 23.22 -8.70 1.58
N GLY A 123 24.03 -7.66 1.79
CA GLY A 123 24.37 -6.67 0.77
C GLY A 123 23.26 -5.64 0.47
N GLU A 124 22.09 -5.77 1.09
CA GLU A 124 20.89 -4.97 0.82
C GLU A 124 20.54 -4.00 1.96
N THR A 125 19.71 -2.99 1.65
CA THR A 125 19.15 -2.07 2.64
C THR A 125 17.70 -2.43 2.94
N VAL A 126 17.38 -2.65 4.23
CA VAL A 126 16.02 -2.91 4.77
C VAL A 126 14.91 -2.05 4.16
N GLY A 127 15.19 -0.81 3.77
CA GLY A 127 14.23 0.05 3.09
C GLY A 127 14.80 1.43 2.73
N PRO A 128 13.96 2.34 2.18
CA PRO A 128 14.38 3.65 1.70
C PRO A 128 14.89 4.61 2.78
N LEU A 129 14.63 4.35 4.07
CA LEU A 129 15.12 5.12 5.22
C LEU A 129 16.16 4.35 6.05
N HIS A 130 16.79 3.31 5.50
CA HIS A 130 17.80 2.49 6.19
C HIS A 130 18.90 3.35 6.82
N GLY A 131 18.90 3.40 8.17
CA GLY A 131 19.86 4.15 8.98
C GLY A 131 19.54 5.64 9.19
N VAL A 132 18.48 6.18 8.57
CA VAL A 132 18.11 7.60 8.66
C VAL A 132 17.48 7.91 10.04
N PRO A 133 18.01 8.87 10.83
CA PRO A 133 17.43 9.23 12.12
C PRO A 133 16.17 10.07 11.99
N VAL A 134 15.09 9.63 12.64
CA VAL A 134 13.76 10.27 12.57
C VAL A 134 13.23 10.58 13.97
N SER A 135 12.77 11.81 14.16
CA SER A 135 12.18 12.32 15.41
C SER A 135 10.64 12.32 15.36
N ILE A 136 10.02 12.06 16.51
CA ILE A 136 8.57 11.84 16.62
C ILE A 136 7.97 12.76 17.70
N LYS A 137 6.94 13.56 17.36
CA LYS A 137 6.24 14.42 18.32
C LYS A 137 5.62 13.64 19.48
N ASP A 138 5.68 14.19 20.70
CA ASP A 138 5.38 13.47 21.95
C ASP A 138 4.02 12.76 22.00
N HIS A 139 2.95 13.34 21.43
CA HIS A 139 1.64 12.71 21.46
C HIS A 139 1.44 11.57 20.44
N ILE A 140 2.42 11.29 19.57
CA ILE A 140 2.40 10.17 18.62
C ILE A 140 2.96 8.93 19.33
N ASP A 141 2.26 7.79 19.28
CA ASP A 141 2.68 6.59 20.01
C ASP A 141 3.93 5.93 19.43
N VAL A 142 4.89 5.62 20.31
CA VAL A 142 6.12 4.90 20.01
C VAL A 142 6.25 3.76 21.00
N LYS A 143 6.48 2.54 20.49
CA LYS A 143 6.54 1.32 21.29
C LYS A 143 7.62 1.41 22.37
N GLY A 144 7.25 1.03 23.60
CA GLY A 144 8.14 1.07 24.77
C GLY A 144 8.35 2.45 25.37
N ARG A 145 7.73 3.50 24.80
CA ARG A 145 7.81 4.89 25.26
C ARG A 145 6.46 5.35 25.79
N ARG A 146 6.41 6.47 26.52
CA ARG A 146 5.13 7.13 26.87
C ARG A 146 4.72 8.12 25.77
N SER A 147 3.48 8.57 25.85
CA SER A 147 2.94 9.69 25.07
C SER A 147 2.16 10.55 26.04
N TYR A 148 2.63 11.76 26.34
CA TYR A 148 2.04 12.58 27.39
C TYR A 148 1.04 13.61 26.85
N ALA A 149 1.18 13.98 25.57
CA ALA A 149 0.30 14.95 24.91
C ALA A 149 0.21 16.32 25.62
N GLY A 150 1.23 16.65 26.42
CA GLY A 150 1.30 17.88 27.22
C GLY A 150 0.52 17.88 28.54
N PHE A 151 -0.10 16.76 28.93
CA PHE A 151 -0.88 16.62 30.17
C PHE A 151 -0.11 15.86 31.27
N ILE A 152 -0.27 16.30 32.52
CA ILE A 152 0.30 15.67 33.73
C ILE A 152 -0.36 14.32 34.01
N CYS A 153 -1.68 14.18 33.83
CA CYS A 153 -2.40 12.92 34.10
C CYS A 153 -1.85 11.72 33.28
N ASN A 154 -1.38 11.99 32.05
CA ASN A 154 -0.80 10.98 31.18
C ASN A 154 0.57 10.46 31.68
N ALA A 155 1.22 11.12 32.64
CA ALA A 155 2.44 10.61 33.26
C ALA A 155 2.25 9.29 34.04
N HIS A 156 1.02 9.01 34.49
CA HIS A 156 0.66 7.78 35.17
C HIS A 156 0.32 6.62 34.22
N GLN A 157 0.26 6.88 32.91
CA GLN A 157 -0.03 5.83 31.93
C GLN A 157 1.17 4.88 31.72
N ALA A 158 0.84 3.66 31.30
CA ALA A 158 1.82 2.68 30.85
C ALA A 158 2.57 3.17 29.59
N VAL A 159 3.73 2.57 29.33
CA VAL A 159 4.39 2.70 28.03
C VAL A 159 3.54 2.04 26.94
N ARG A 160 3.59 2.58 25.72
CA ARG A 160 2.78 2.11 24.60
C ARG A 160 3.28 0.76 24.11
N GLU A 161 2.38 -0.21 23.98
CA GLU A 161 2.73 -1.58 23.54
C GLU A 161 3.04 -1.68 22.05
N ARG A 162 2.59 -0.68 21.28
CA ARG A 162 2.65 -0.61 19.81
C ARG A 162 3.14 0.77 19.39
N ASP A 163 3.72 0.82 18.20
CA ASP A 163 3.95 2.08 17.47
C ASP A 163 2.62 2.56 16.86
N ALA A 164 2.46 3.87 16.70
CA ALA A 164 1.48 4.45 15.79
C ALA A 164 1.75 3.98 14.34
N LEU A 165 0.75 3.93 13.46
CA LEU A 165 0.95 3.31 12.14
C LEU A 165 2.03 4.05 11.31
N VAL A 166 2.07 5.39 11.36
CA VAL A 166 3.13 6.18 10.70
C VAL A 166 4.53 5.83 11.26
N VAL A 167 4.63 5.55 12.56
CA VAL A 167 5.89 5.21 13.25
C VAL A 167 6.34 3.79 12.89
N ASP A 168 5.43 2.82 12.83
CA ASP A 168 5.66 1.45 12.36
C ASP A 168 6.14 1.42 10.90
N ILE A 169 5.49 2.17 10.01
CA ILE A 169 5.89 2.30 8.60
C ILE A 169 7.32 2.84 8.47
N LEU A 170 7.66 3.91 9.18
CA LEU A 170 9.01 4.50 9.15
C LEU A 170 10.06 3.51 9.69
N ARG A 171 9.76 2.80 10.78
CA ARG A 171 10.62 1.77 11.38
C ARG A 171 10.85 0.59 10.43
N LYS A 172 9.80 0.16 9.70
CA LYS A 172 9.86 -0.87 8.64
C LYS A 172 10.66 -0.41 7.43
N ALA A 173 10.53 0.85 7.03
CA ALA A 173 11.34 1.47 5.97
C ALA A 173 12.84 1.61 6.34
N GLY A 174 13.24 1.21 7.55
CA GLY A 174 14.63 1.17 8.00
C GLY A 174 15.07 2.35 8.88
N ALA A 175 14.16 3.27 9.23
CA ALA A 175 14.49 4.45 10.03
C ALA A 175 14.98 4.09 11.44
N VAL A 176 15.85 4.95 11.98
CA VAL A 176 16.35 4.91 13.34
C VAL A 176 15.58 5.94 14.18
N LEU A 177 14.62 5.48 14.96
CA LEU A 177 13.91 6.32 15.93
C LEU A 177 14.76 6.46 17.19
N PHE A 178 14.89 7.68 17.71
CA PHE A 178 15.88 7.98 18.75
C PHE A 178 15.43 8.99 19.84
N VAL A 179 14.43 9.82 19.55
CA VAL A 179 13.87 10.82 20.48
C VAL A 179 12.37 10.99 20.30
N LYS A 180 11.68 11.47 21.33
CA LYS A 180 10.37 12.14 21.21
C LYS A 180 10.53 13.65 21.43
N THR A 181 9.76 14.47 20.72
CA THR A 181 9.89 15.95 20.78
C THR A 181 8.71 16.64 21.45
N THR A 182 8.97 17.79 22.10
CA THR A 182 7.99 18.50 22.92
C THR A 182 6.79 19.06 22.13
N ASN A 183 5.62 19.00 22.77
CA ASN A 183 4.38 19.70 22.41
C ASN A 183 3.81 20.45 23.63
N PRO A 184 3.05 21.54 23.43
CA PRO A 184 2.40 22.28 24.52
C PRO A 184 1.36 21.46 25.28
N GLN A 185 0.98 21.97 26.45
CA GLN A 185 -0.25 21.59 27.14
C GLN A 185 -1.44 21.70 26.18
N THR A 186 -2.41 20.77 26.30
CA THR A 186 -3.63 20.63 25.48
C THR A 186 -3.45 20.38 23.98
N LEU A 187 -2.23 20.43 23.43
CA LEU A 187 -1.91 20.43 22.00
C LEU A 187 -2.49 21.60 21.18
N MET A 188 -3.37 22.43 21.74
CA MET A 188 -4.11 23.51 21.07
C MET A 188 -3.47 24.88 21.33
N VAL A 189 -2.16 25.00 21.07
CA VAL A 189 -1.38 26.24 21.22
C VAL A 189 -0.35 26.36 20.09
N LEU A 190 -0.18 27.56 19.52
CA LEU A 190 0.86 27.88 18.53
C LEU A 190 2.22 28.30 19.16
N GLU A 191 2.41 28.01 20.44
CA GLU A 191 3.70 28.01 21.16
C GLU A 191 3.87 26.64 21.83
N THR A 192 5.10 26.22 22.14
CA THR A 192 5.39 24.94 22.80
C THR A 192 5.82 25.13 24.25
N VAL A 193 4.85 25.04 25.17
CA VAL A 193 5.05 25.10 26.62
C VAL A 193 4.08 24.16 27.35
N SER A 194 4.58 23.42 28.33
CA SER A 194 3.78 22.55 29.21
C SER A 194 4.31 22.57 30.65
N ASN A 195 3.44 22.34 31.63
CA ASN A 195 3.87 22.13 33.03
C ASN A 195 4.84 20.94 33.15
N LEU A 196 4.60 19.91 32.33
CA LEU A 196 5.32 18.65 32.32
C LEU A 196 6.79 18.78 31.88
N HIS A 197 7.06 19.41 30.73
CA HIS A 197 8.40 19.47 30.11
C HIS A 197 9.05 20.86 30.13
N GLY A 198 8.32 21.91 30.55
CA GLY A 198 8.72 23.31 30.45
C GLY A 198 8.42 23.93 29.08
N ARG A 199 9.12 25.02 28.76
CA ARG A 199 9.02 25.75 27.48
C ARG A 199 10.12 25.32 26.51
N THR A 200 9.80 25.26 25.22
CA THR A 200 10.78 25.06 24.14
C THR A 200 11.10 26.38 23.46
N LEU A 201 12.39 26.70 23.37
CA LEU A 201 12.91 28.01 22.94
C LEU A 201 13.28 28.00 21.46
N ASN A 202 13.12 29.12 20.77
CA ASN A 202 13.49 29.24 19.36
C ASN A 202 15.02 29.20 19.18
N PRO A 203 15.58 28.37 18.27
CA PRO A 203 17.03 28.31 17.99
C PRO A 203 17.66 29.62 17.51
N TRP A 204 16.88 30.54 16.95
CA TRP A 204 17.37 31.84 16.45
C TRP A 204 17.42 32.93 17.52
N ASN A 205 16.55 32.87 18.53
CA ASN A 205 16.51 33.79 19.66
C ASN A 205 15.74 33.15 20.82
N SER A 206 16.41 32.91 21.95
CA SER A 206 15.84 32.21 23.10
C SER A 206 14.75 33.00 23.85
N ALA A 207 14.50 34.27 23.52
CA ALA A 207 13.36 35.05 24.01
C ALA A 207 12.06 34.83 23.21
N LEU A 208 12.11 34.04 22.13
CA LEU A 208 10.99 33.78 21.22
C LEU A 208 10.55 32.31 21.28
N GLY A 209 9.29 32.06 20.96
CA GLY A 209 8.73 30.71 20.89
C GLY A 209 9.24 29.90 19.69
N ALA A 210 9.42 28.59 19.87
CA ALA A 210 9.69 27.64 18.78
C ALA A 210 8.44 27.32 17.92
N GLY A 211 7.37 28.10 18.06
CA GLY A 211 6.05 27.78 17.51
C GLY A 211 5.38 26.61 18.23
N GLY A 212 4.24 26.18 17.72
CA GLY A 212 3.48 25.06 18.28
C GLY A 212 2.40 24.57 17.33
N SER A 213 1.81 23.40 17.54
CA SER A 213 2.08 22.50 18.67
C SER A 213 3.22 21.49 18.44
N SER A 214 3.89 21.50 17.27
CA SER A 214 5.08 20.65 16.99
C SER A 214 6.41 21.41 17.14
N GLY A 215 6.52 22.32 18.11
CA GLY A 215 7.69 23.19 18.27
C GLY A 215 8.97 22.45 18.63
N GLY A 216 8.88 21.29 19.28
CA GLY A 216 10.03 20.41 19.51
C GLY A 216 10.68 19.93 18.22
N GLU A 217 9.88 19.42 17.25
CA GLU A 217 10.36 19.05 15.91
C GLU A 217 11.00 20.24 15.20
N GLY A 218 10.35 21.41 15.20
CA GLY A 218 10.84 22.61 14.51
C GLY A 218 12.19 23.10 15.06
N ALA A 219 12.33 23.17 16.39
CA ALA A 219 13.58 23.56 17.04
C ALA A 219 14.70 22.53 16.83
N LEU A 220 14.37 21.24 16.84
CA LEU A 220 15.33 20.16 16.60
C LEU A 220 15.83 20.14 15.15
N ALA A 221 14.93 20.30 14.18
CA ALA A 221 15.26 20.34 12.75
C ALA A 221 16.13 21.56 12.39
N ALA A 222 15.83 22.74 12.94
CA ALA A 222 16.63 23.95 12.70
C ALA A 222 18.05 23.87 13.30
N LEU A 223 18.24 23.08 14.38
CA LEU A 223 19.55 22.75 14.91
C LEU A 223 20.21 21.55 14.20
N HIS A 224 19.55 20.94 13.21
CA HIS A 224 19.87 19.67 12.55
C HIS A 224 20.08 18.50 13.54
N GLY A 225 19.40 18.50 14.68
CA GLY A 225 19.39 17.37 15.62
C GLY A 225 18.52 16.19 15.15
N THR A 226 17.89 16.29 13.98
CA THR A 226 17.14 15.24 13.29
C THR A 226 17.33 15.37 11.78
N ALA A 227 17.22 14.28 11.03
CA ALA A 227 17.19 14.35 9.56
C ALA A 227 15.76 14.63 9.05
N LEU A 228 14.76 14.05 9.71
CA LEU A 228 13.34 14.16 9.35
C LEU A 228 12.50 14.05 10.63
N GLY A 229 11.54 14.97 10.79
CA GLY A 229 10.65 15.04 11.96
C GLY A 229 9.19 14.76 11.60
N VAL A 230 8.44 14.14 12.52
CA VAL A 230 7.01 13.84 12.33
C VAL A 230 6.17 14.63 13.32
N GLY A 231 5.47 15.64 12.81
CA GLY A 231 4.53 16.47 13.57
C GLY A 231 3.07 16.19 13.23
N THR A 232 2.17 16.99 13.82
CA THR A 232 0.73 16.94 13.53
C THR A 232 0.13 18.34 13.47
N ASP A 233 -0.89 18.52 12.63
CA ASP A 233 -1.47 19.82 12.27
C ASP A 233 -2.99 19.75 12.13
N ILE A 234 -3.68 20.49 13.01
CA ILE A 234 -5.15 20.70 12.99
C ILE A 234 -5.53 22.19 12.83
N GLY A 235 -4.57 23.11 12.99
CA GLY A 235 -4.75 24.56 12.87
C GLY A 235 -3.49 25.35 12.50
N GLY A 236 -2.41 24.67 12.08
CA GLY A 236 -1.08 25.26 11.86
C GLY A 236 0.07 24.49 12.48
N SER A 237 -0.21 23.46 13.29
CA SER A 237 0.77 22.88 14.20
C SER A 237 1.99 22.17 13.58
N VAL A 238 2.07 21.97 12.26
CA VAL A 238 3.32 21.60 11.56
C VAL A 238 3.96 22.83 10.89
N ARG A 239 3.13 23.66 10.26
CA ARG A 239 3.55 24.82 9.46
C ARG A 239 4.07 25.99 10.29
N VAL A 240 3.52 26.25 11.48
CA VAL A 240 3.97 27.34 12.36
C VAL A 240 5.33 27.03 12.98
N PRO A 241 5.62 25.82 13.52
CA PRO A 241 6.99 25.41 13.85
C PRO A 241 7.94 25.42 12.64
N GLY A 242 7.48 24.99 11.45
CA GLY A 242 8.26 25.08 10.22
C GLY A 242 8.72 26.51 9.94
N ALA A 243 7.76 27.43 9.89
CA ALA A 243 8.01 28.85 9.71
C ALA A 243 8.91 29.41 10.82
N PHE A 244 8.51 29.33 12.08
CA PHE A 244 9.16 30.03 13.20
C PHE A 244 10.63 29.63 13.41
N ASN A 245 10.99 28.38 13.10
CA ASN A 245 12.37 27.89 13.22
C ASN A 245 13.15 27.95 11.88
N GLY A 246 12.48 28.29 10.76
CA GLY A 246 13.11 28.45 9.45
C GLY A 246 13.42 27.14 8.73
N VAL A 247 12.54 26.15 8.85
CA VAL A 247 12.68 24.82 8.24
C VAL A 247 11.52 24.51 7.29
N TYR A 248 11.69 23.49 6.46
CA TYR A 248 10.69 23.07 5.50
C TYR A 248 9.67 22.18 6.22
N ALA A 249 8.38 22.38 5.99
CA ALA A 249 7.34 21.56 6.62
C ALA A 249 6.10 21.45 5.75
N PHE A 250 5.37 20.33 5.86
CA PHE A 250 4.19 20.05 5.04
C PHE A 250 3.01 19.53 5.85
N LYS A 251 1.84 20.13 5.64
CA LYS A 251 0.53 19.59 6.04
C LYS A 251 -0.14 18.94 4.82
N PRO A 252 -0.24 17.61 4.77
CA PRO A 252 -1.05 16.90 3.77
C PRO A 252 -2.55 17.28 3.83
N SER A 253 -3.33 16.75 2.90
CA SER A 253 -4.78 16.60 3.07
C SER A 253 -5.11 15.71 4.26
N GLY A 254 -6.28 15.93 4.86
CA GLY A 254 -6.89 15.04 5.84
C GLY A 254 -7.09 13.63 5.27
N ASN A 255 -6.99 12.64 6.14
CA ASN A 255 -7.10 11.22 5.83
C ASN A 255 -6.14 10.72 4.73
N ARG A 256 -5.04 11.44 4.43
CA ARG A 256 -3.99 10.96 3.50
C ARG A 256 -2.89 10.19 4.23
N VAL A 257 -2.40 10.72 5.36
CA VAL A 257 -1.36 10.13 6.22
C VAL A 257 -2.00 9.53 7.49
N PRO A 258 -1.50 8.40 8.03
CA PRO A 258 -2.04 7.80 9.25
C PRO A 258 -2.16 8.73 10.44
N ILE A 259 -3.27 8.58 11.17
CA ILE A 259 -3.53 9.24 12.46
C ILE A 259 -3.96 8.24 13.55
N SER A 260 -3.93 6.94 13.27
CA SER A 260 -4.02 5.88 14.28
C SER A 260 -2.78 5.84 15.19
N GLY A 261 -3.02 5.77 16.51
CA GLY A 261 -1.96 5.83 17.53
C GLY A 261 -1.57 7.23 17.98
N LEU A 262 -2.52 8.17 17.99
CA LEU A 262 -2.34 9.52 18.55
C LEU A 262 -3.02 9.66 19.91
N GLU A 263 -2.33 10.30 20.86
CA GLU A 263 -2.87 10.66 22.16
C GLU A 263 -3.40 12.10 22.18
N CYS A 264 -4.57 12.33 22.78
CA CYS A 264 -5.21 13.64 22.92
C CYS A 264 -6.42 13.57 23.87
N SER A 265 -6.85 14.72 24.40
CA SER A 265 -8.06 14.83 25.23
C SER A 265 -9.37 14.69 24.44
N MET A 266 -9.38 15.05 23.14
CA MET A 266 -10.58 15.17 22.31
C MET A 266 -10.58 14.11 21.20
N LYS A 267 -10.83 12.85 21.58
CA LYS A 267 -10.91 11.70 20.65
C LYS A 267 -12.31 11.59 20.03
N GLY A 268 -12.39 11.13 18.78
CA GLY A 268 -13.64 11.05 18.01
C GLY A 268 -14.10 12.38 17.38
N PHE A 269 -13.20 13.37 17.31
CA PHE A 269 -13.49 14.66 16.66
C PHE A 269 -13.22 14.60 15.14
N GLU A 270 -14.25 14.82 14.32
CA GLU A 270 -14.18 14.72 12.85
C GLU A 270 -14.52 16.03 12.11
N SER A 271 -15.00 17.07 12.81
CA SER A 271 -15.47 18.30 12.14
C SER A 271 -14.37 19.08 11.43
N ILE A 272 -13.15 19.10 11.96
CA ILE A 272 -11.95 19.59 11.28
C ILE A 272 -10.83 18.57 11.50
N CYS A 273 -10.65 17.63 10.57
CA CYS A 273 -9.67 16.56 10.70
C CYS A 273 -8.24 17.12 10.83
N GLY A 274 -7.54 16.70 11.89
CA GLY A 274 -6.08 16.85 11.98
C GLY A 274 -5.37 15.84 11.06
N THR A 275 -4.12 16.14 10.71
CA THR A 275 -3.26 15.23 9.93
C THR A 275 -1.85 15.16 10.52
N ALA A 276 -1.13 14.07 10.25
CA ALA A 276 0.31 13.98 10.51
C ALA A 276 1.09 14.46 9.29
N GLY A 277 2.24 15.11 9.52
CA GLY A 277 3.00 15.74 8.43
C GLY A 277 4.49 15.94 8.76
N PRO A 278 5.36 15.95 7.74
CA PRO A 278 6.80 16.03 7.93
C PRO A 278 7.31 17.44 8.22
N LEU A 279 8.40 17.50 8.97
CA LEU A 279 9.32 18.63 9.04
C LEU A 279 10.71 18.14 8.56
N GLY A 280 11.38 18.90 7.71
CA GLY A 280 12.65 18.54 7.09
C GLY A 280 13.47 19.79 6.74
N ARG A 281 14.59 19.62 6.02
CA ARG A 281 15.49 20.74 5.67
C ARG A 281 15.52 21.11 4.19
N SER A 282 14.82 20.36 3.33
CA SER A 282 14.46 20.77 1.98
C SER A 282 13.11 20.16 1.53
N VAL A 283 12.61 20.57 0.37
CA VAL A 283 11.39 19.99 -0.24
C VAL A 283 11.55 18.49 -0.53
N ALA A 284 12.79 18.04 -0.81
CA ALA A 284 13.11 16.64 -1.06
C ALA A 284 12.90 15.74 0.18
N ASP A 285 13.13 16.26 1.39
CA ASP A 285 12.85 15.52 2.63
C ASP A 285 11.35 15.32 2.85
N LEU A 286 10.54 16.33 2.49
CA LEU A 286 9.09 16.28 2.58
C LEU A 286 8.51 15.27 1.57
N ASP A 287 9.01 15.27 0.33
CA ASP A 287 8.67 14.27 -0.69
C ASP A 287 9.09 12.86 -0.28
N LEU A 288 10.29 12.69 0.29
CA LEU A 288 10.77 11.42 0.80
C LEU A 288 9.83 10.85 1.88
N PHE A 289 9.38 11.66 2.84
CA PHE A 289 8.38 11.22 3.82
C PHE A 289 7.08 10.77 3.15
N MET A 290 6.52 11.59 2.25
CA MET A 290 5.24 11.27 1.58
C MET A 290 5.35 9.99 0.74
N ARG A 291 6.48 9.78 0.04
CA ARG A 291 6.79 8.55 -0.70
C ARG A 291 6.88 7.33 0.19
N VAL A 292 7.57 7.43 1.32
CA VAL A 292 7.77 6.30 2.25
C VAL A 292 6.46 5.93 2.94
N VAL A 293 5.71 6.92 3.42
CA VAL A 293 4.49 6.65 4.19
C VAL A 293 3.34 6.19 3.30
N LEU A 294 3.14 6.80 2.12
CA LEU A 294 2.06 6.39 1.20
C LEU A 294 2.45 5.20 0.31
N GLY A 295 3.75 4.98 0.06
CA GLY A 295 4.26 3.80 -0.61
C GLY A 295 4.17 2.51 0.22
N ALA A 296 3.85 2.62 1.51
CA ALA A 296 3.53 1.49 2.39
C ALA A 296 2.04 1.12 2.41
N GLU A 297 1.24 1.69 1.49
CA GLU A 297 -0.21 1.45 1.32
C GLU A 297 -1.03 1.55 2.63
N PRO A 298 -0.90 2.64 3.41
CA PRO A 298 -1.41 2.72 4.78
C PRO A 298 -2.93 2.62 4.91
N TRP A 299 -3.66 2.91 3.82
CA TRP A 299 -5.11 2.72 3.69
C TRP A 299 -5.57 1.25 3.82
N LEU A 300 -4.64 0.29 3.80
CA LEU A 300 -4.90 -1.12 4.11
C LEU A 300 -4.95 -1.42 5.63
N LEU A 301 -4.56 -0.46 6.48
CA LEU A 301 -4.36 -0.64 7.93
C LEU A 301 -5.05 0.43 8.80
N ASP A 302 -5.42 1.57 8.23
CA ASP A 302 -6.08 2.73 8.84
C ASP A 302 -7.07 3.29 7.80
N PRO A 303 -8.33 3.69 8.13
CA PRO A 303 -9.34 4.15 7.15
C PRO A 303 -9.01 5.49 6.47
N LEU A 304 -8.00 5.45 5.59
CA LEU A 304 -7.42 6.55 4.85
C LEU A 304 -7.87 6.52 3.37
N LEU A 305 -7.57 7.59 2.66
CA LEU A 305 -7.76 7.70 1.21
C LEU A 305 -6.77 6.78 0.50
N ALA A 306 -7.29 5.81 -0.26
CA ALA A 306 -6.52 4.89 -1.08
C ALA A 306 -5.92 5.58 -2.32
N MET A 307 -4.91 6.41 -2.08
CA MET A 307 -4.28 7.29 -3.06
C MET A 307 -2.75 7.19 -2.94
N PRO A 308 -2.09 6.37 -3.77
CA PRO A 308 -0.63 6.30 -3.85
C PRO A 308 0.01 7.65 -4.17
N TRP A 309 1.23 7.87 -3.68
CA TRP A 309 1.98 9.09 -3.97
C TRP A 309 2.59 9.07 -5.38
N ARG A 310 2.45 10.16 -6.12
CA ARG A 310 3.12 10.38 -7.41
C ARG A 310 3.89 11.69 -7.36
N SER A 311 5.18 11.61 -7.05
CA SER A 311 5.99 12.81 -6.85
C SER A 311 6.04 13.68 -8.11
N LEU A 312 5.68 14.95 -7.97
CA LEU A 312 5.78 15.96 -9.03
C LEU A 312 6.97 16.91 -8.81
N THR A 313 7.86 16.64 -7.84
CA THR A 313 9.01 17.52 -7.52
C THR A 313 9.98 17.66 -8.69
N GLU A 314 10.30 16.56 -9.37
CA GLU A 314 11.11 16.56 -10.59
C GLU A 314 10.29 16.94 -11.83
N GLU A 315 9.07 16.43 -11.96
CA GLU A 315 8.21 16.67 -13.15
C GLU A 315 7.90 18.15 -13.34
N MET A 316 7.64 18.88 -12.24
CA MET A 316 7.28 20.30 -12.29
C MET A 316 8.47 21.25 -12.44
N ARG A 317 9.74 20.78 -12.40
CA ARG A 317 10.90 21.66 -12.56
C ARG A 317 10.82 22.44 -13.89
N GLY A 318 11.01 23.74 -13.82
CA GLY A 318 10.90 24.65 -14.97
C GLY A 318 9.47 25.01 -15.43
N TRP A 319 8.40 24.41 -14.89
CA TRP A 319 7.01 24.74 -15.25
C TRP A 319 6.69 26.21 -14.96
N LYS A 320 5.90 26.85 -15.83
CA LYS A 320 5.38 28.21 -15.60
C LYS A 320 4.05 28.15 -14.84
N LEU A 321 4.16 28.02 -13.52
CA LEU A 321 3.04 28.06 -12.58
C LEU A 321 2.20 29.34 -12.72
N ARG A 322 0.88 29.19 -12.54
CA ARG A 322 -0.04 30.26 -12.14
C ARG A 322 -0.11 30.30 -10.62
N VAL A 323 0.37 31.38 -10.01
CA VAL A 323 0.45 31.56 -8.56
C VAL A 323 -0.59 32.57 -8.12
N GLY A 324 -1.58 32.13 -7.36
CA GLY A 324 -2.41 33.05 -6.58
C GLY A 324 -1.56 33.71 -5.50
N PHE A 325 -1.76 35.00 -5.25
CA PHE A 325 -0.96 35.75 -4.28
C PHE A 325 -1.87 36.50 -3.31
N MET A 326 -1.77 36.16 -2.03
CA MET A 326 -2.56 36.75 -0.95
C MET A 326 -1.62 37.30 0.12
N GLU A 327 -1.37 38.60 0.08
CA GLU A 327 -0.37 39.27 0.92
C GLU A 327 -0.77 39.37 2.39
N TRP A 328 -2.07 39.30 2.69
CA TRP A 328 -2.64 39.25 4.03
C TRP A 328 -4.03 38.59 4.01
N ASP A 329 -4.51 38.14 5.16
CA ASP A 329 -5.77 37.39 5.31
C ASP A 329 -7.03 38.27 5.46
N GLY A 330 -6.88 39.59 5.38
CA GLY A 330 -7.97 40.54 5.59
C GLY A 330 -8.38 40.74 7.06
N VAL A 331 -7.65 40.16 8.02
CA VAL A 331 -7.92 40.27 9.47
C VAL A 331 -6.73 40.89 10.20
N VAL A 332 -5.53 40.36 10.01
CA VAL A 332 -4.30 40.80 10.68
C VAL A 332 -3.22 40.99 9.63
N ARG A 333 -2.65 42.18 9.50
CA ARG A 333 -1.59 42.46 8.54
C ARG A 333 -0.26 41.88 9.05
N PRO A 334 0.56 41.26 8.18
CA PRO A 334 1.86 40.75 8.61
C PRO A 334 2.81 41.86 9.05
N HIS A 335 3.76 41.52 9.93
CA HIS A 335 4.87 42.39 10.27
C HIS A 335 5.66 42.81 9.01
N PRO A 336 6.25 44.02 8.98
CA PRO A 336 6.92 44.59 7.80
C PRO A 336 7.90 43.68 7.07
N TYR A 337 8.69 42.89 7.81
CA TYR A 337 9.65 41.95 7.22
C TYR A 337 8.98 40.80 6.45
N ILE A 338 7.74 40.39 6.80
CA ILE A 338 6.94 39.43 6.01
C ILE A 338 6.38 40.15 4.79
N THR A 339 5.80 41.34 4.95
CA THR A 339 5.23 42.11 3.83
C THR A 339 6.29 42.37 2.74
N ARG A 340 7.50 42.83 3.12
CA ARG A 340 8.61 42.97 2.17
C ARG A 340 9.00 41.64 1.55
N VAL A 341 9.15 40.57 2.33
CA VAL A 341 9.54 39.26 1.77
C VAL A 341 8.47 38.71 0.83
N MET A 342 7.18 38.99 1.06
CA MET A 342 6.11 38.70 0.10
C MET A 342 6.29 39.51 -1.20
N THR A 343 6.59 40.80 -1.12
CA THR A 343 6.93 41.62 -2.31
C THR A 343 8.18 41.09 -3.05
N ASP A 344 9.24 40.73 -2.32
CA ASP A 344 10.46 40.11 -2.87
C ASP A 344 10.14 38.79 -3.59
N VAL A 345 9.24 37.98 -3.03
CA VAL A 345 8.80 36.68 -3.58
C VAL A 345 7.98 36.87 -4.85
N ARG A 346 6.96 37.75 -4.84
CA ARG A 346 6.18 38.13 -6.03
C ARG A 346 7.12 38.52 -7.17
N ALA A 347 8.00 39.48 -6.91
CA ALA A 347 8.95 39.98 -7.90
C ALA A 347 9.97 38.92 -8.36
N LYS A 348 10.36 37.95 -7.53
CA LYS A 348 11.23 36.82 -7.95
C LYS A 348 10.49 35.87 -8.89
N LEU A 349 9.22 35.54 -8.59
CA LEU A 349 8.41 34.61 -9.39
C LEU A 349 8.07 35.21 -10.76
N GLU A 350 7.68 36.49 -10.81
CA GLU A 350 7.44 37.23 -12.05
C GLU A 350 8.71 37.27 -12.94
N ARG A 351 9.89 37.54 -12.35
CA ARG A 351 11.18 37.50 -13.07
C ARG A 351 11.58 36.11 -13.55
N ALA A 352 11.14 35.05 -12.87
CA ALA A 352 11.30 33.66 -13.33
C ALA A 352 10.25 33.27 -14.40
N GLY A 353 9.32 34.16 -14.76
CA GLY A 353 8.30 33.94 -15.78
C GLY A 353 7.08 33.17 -15.30
N HIS A 354 6.78 33.19 -14.00
CA HIS A 354 5.52 32.70 -13.46
C HIS A 354 4.42 33.76 -13.60
N GLU A 355 3.19 33.32 -13.83
CA GLU A 355 2.02 34.20 -13.81
C GLU A 355 1.55 34.38 -12.36
N VAL A 356 1.67 35.59 -11.79
CA VAL A 356 1.25 35.88 -10.41
C VAL A 356 -0.04 36.70 -10.44
N LEU A 357 -1.07 36.23 -9.73
CA LEU A 357 -2.44 36.77 -9.78
C LEU A 357 -2.96 37.09 -8.38
N ASP A 358 -3.48 38.29 -8.18
CA ASP A 358 -3.98 38.73 -6.86
C ASP A 358 -5.19 37.91 -6.41
N PHE A 359 -5.08 37.31 -5.23
CA PHE A 359 -6.06 36.43 -4.61
C PHE A 359 -6.63 37.09 -3.35
N GLU A 360 -7.82 37.67 -3.48
CA GLU A 360 -8.48 38.37 -2.37
C GLU A 360 -8.91 37.41 -1.25
N PRO A 361 -8.64 37.75 0.03
CA PRO A 361 -9.15 36.99 1.17
C PRO A 361 -10.69 36.95 1.20
N HIS A 362 -11.25 35.97 1.89
CA HIS A 362 -12.69 35.67 1.80
C HIS A 362 -13.32 35.42 3.16
N HIS A 363 -13.72 36.50 3.83
CA HIS A 363 -14.38 36.47 5.13
C HIS A 363 -13.61 35.64 6.19
N HIS A 364 -12.28 35.70 6.20
CA HIS A 364 -11.45 34.84 7.08
C HIS A 364 -11.75 35.05 8.56
N LYS A 365 -12.08 36.28 9.00
CA LYS A 365 -12.55 36.52 10.38
C LYS A 365 -13.87 35.79 10.67
N ARG A 366 -14.84 35.85 9.75
CA ARG A 366 -16.11 35.13 9.88
C ARG A 366 -15.87 33.61 9.92
N ALA A 367 -15.00 33.09 9.07
CA ALA A 367 -14.63 31.67 9.09
C ALA A 367 -14.01 31.26 10.43
N TRP A 368 -13.22 32.14 11.06
CA TRP A 368 -12.70 31.93 12.42
C TRP A 368 -13.81 31.96 13.49
N ASP A 369 -14.54 33.07 13.56
CA ASP A 369 -15.53 33.37 14.60
C ASP A 369 -16.74 32.43 14.55
N ASP A 370 -17.36 32.27 13.36
CA ASP A 370 -18.63 31.55 13.18
C ASP A 370 -18.44 30.04 13.09
N ILE A 371 -17.28 29.55 12.62
CA ILE A 371 -17.11 28.14 12.19
C ILE A 371 -15.92 27.45 12.85
N ILE A 372 -14.70 27.95 12.68
CA ILE A 372 -13.47 27.25 13.10
C ILE A 372 -13.40 27.12 14.62
N LEU A 373 -13.51 28.24 15.36
CA LEU A 373 -13.35 28.24 16.80
C LEU A 373 -14.50 27.49 17.52
N PRO A 374 -15.78 27.63 17.13
CA PRO A 374 -16.86 26.77 17.61
C PRO A 374 -16.64 25.28 17.34
N LEU A 375 -16.18 24.91 16.13
CA LEU A 375 -15.94 23.50 15.80
C LEU A 375 -14.75 22.91 16.58
N TYR A 376 -13.64 23.64 16.73
CA TYR A 376 -12.48 23.15 17.50
C TYR A 376 -12.79 22.79 18.97
N PHE A 377 -13.85 23.34 19.54
CA PHE A 377 -14.26 23.10 20.92
C PHE A 377 -15.77 22.87 21.03
N SER A 378 -16.34 21.99 20.19
CA SER A 378 -17.77 21.67 20.22
C SER A 378 -18.26 21.09 21.55
N ASP A 379 -17.36 20.58 22.39
CA ASP A 379 -17.63 20.13 23.76
C ASP A 379 -17.48 21.25 24.82
N GLY A 380 -17.22 22.50 24.44
CA GLY A 380 -16.88 23.59 25.35
C GLY A 380 -15.52 23.43 26.04
N ALA A 381 -14.62 22.63 25.45
CA ALA A 381 -13.36 22.15 26.03
C ALA A 381 -13.52 21.34 27.33
N VAL A 382 -14.70 20.74 27.59
CA VAL A 382 -14.99 19.96 28.81
C VAL A 382 -14.01 18.78 28.98
N MET A 383 -13.70 18.03 27.92
CA MET A 383 -12.75 16.92 27.98
C MET A 383 -11.32 17.39 28.30
N THR A 384 -10.91 18.53 27.74
CA THR A 384 -9.61 19.15 28.01
C THR A 384 -9.53 19.72 29.44
N LYS A 385 -10.58 20.39 29.91
CA LYS A 385 -10.71 20.88 31.29
C LYS A 385 -10.69 19.71 32.30
N LYS A 386 -11.32 18.58 31.98
CA LYS A 386 -11.30 17.34 32.77
C LYS A 386 -9.89 16.74 32.86
N ALA A 387 -9.17 16.62 31.75
CA ALA A 387 -7.81 16.07 31.74
C ALA A 387 -6.83 16.90 32.59
N LEU A 388 -6.93 18.23 32.57
CA LEU A 388 -6.14 19.13 33.43
C LEU A 388 -6.48 18.94 34.93
N ALA A 389 -7.77 18.79 35.25
CA ALA A 389 -8.23 18.51 36.62
C ALA A 389 -7.78 17.13 37.13
N GLU A 390 -7.77 16.11 36.27
CA GLU A 390 -7.23 14.78 36.59
C GLU A 390 -5.71 14.81 36.84
N GLY A 391 -4.98 15.71 36.16
CA GLY A 391 -3.57 15.99 36.44
C GLY A 391 -3.33 16.92 37.64
N ASN A 392 -4.39 17.47 38.23
CA ASN A 392 -4.36 18.54 39.24
C ASN A 392 -3.47 19.73 38.82
N GLU A 393 -3.41 20.05 37.52
CA GLU A 393 -2.45 21.01 36.97
C GLU A 393 -3.12 22.33 36.54
N PRO A 394 -2.43 23.48 36.65
CA PRO A 394 -2.95 24.76 36.19
C PRO A 394 -2.93 24.85 34.65
N MET A 395 -3.99 25.41 34.08
CA MET A 395 -4.02 25.77 32.65
C MET A 395 -3.07 26.94 32.37
N LEU A 396 -2.16 26.77 31.42
CA LEU A 396 -1.15 27.78 31.07
C LEU A 396 -1.77 28.97 30.31
N PRO A 397 -1.22 30.19 30.43
CA PRO A 397 -1.79 31.40 29.81
C PRO A 397 -2.07 31.27 28.31
N ALA A 398 -1.14 30.65 27.57
CA ALA A 398 -1.24 30.46 26.13
C ALA A 398 -2.38 29.52 25.69
N ALA A 399 -2.76 28.53 26.51
CA ALA A 399 -3.95 27.70 26.30
C ALA A 399 -5.22 28.38 26.82
N LYS A 400 -5.12 29.07 27.97
CA LYS A 400 -6.21 29.75 28.65
C LYS A 400 -6.89 30.80 27.76
N ARG A 401 -6.13 31.64 27.07
CA ARG A 401 -6.65 32.66 26.13
C ARG A 401 -7.42 32.10 24.90
N LEU A 402 -7.43 30.78 24.68
CA LEU A 402 -8.22 30.12 23.64
C LEU A 402 -9.40 29.35 24.23
N ILE A 403 -9.21 28.70 25.39
CA ILE A 403 -10.21 27.83 26.04
C ILE A 403 -11.25 28.61 26.87
N GLU A 404 -10.96 29.88 27.21
CA GLU A 404 -11.87 30.83 27.88
C GLU A 404 -12.36 31.95 26.94
N ASP A 405 -12.16 31.80 25.63
CA ASP A 405 -12.71 32.70 24.62
C ASP A 405 -14.26 32.62 24.62
N PRO A 406 -15.03 33.73 24.62
CA PRO A 406 -16.49 33.69 24.75
C PRO A 406 -17.23 32.89 23.66
N ILE A 407 -16.57 32.62 22.53
CA ILE A 407 -17.07 31.77 21.43
C ILE A 407 -17.02 30.28 21.82
N VAL A 408 -16.11 29.89 22.73
CA VAL A 408 -15.93 28.50 23.18
C VAL A 408 -16.97 28.12 24.24
N ARG A 409 -18.06 27.52 23.76
CA ARG A 409 -19.12 26.91 24.58
C ARG A 409 -19.41 25.48 24.14
N GLN A 410 -20.07 24.72 25.00
CA GLN A 410 -20.61 23.43 24.60
C GLN A 410 -21.74 23.64 23.57
N LEU A 411 -21.73 22.82 22.53
CA LEU A 411 -22.72 22.81 21.45
C LEU A 411 -23.66 21.61 21.57
N SER A 412 -24.86 21.73 21.02
CA SER A 412 -25.72 20.56 20.77
C SER A 412 -25.25 19.76 19.54
N VAL A 413 -25.82 18.57 19.33
CA VAL A 413 -25.56 17.76 18.14
C VAL A 413 -26.07 18.47 16.88
N GLU A 414 -27.25 19.09 16.98
CA GLU A 414 -27.89 19.87 15.93
C GLU A 414 -27.09 21.13 15.58
N GLU A 415 -26.56 21.84 16.58
CA GLU A 415 -25.65 22.98 16.37
C GLU A 415 -24.35 22.54 15.69
N THR A 416 -23.76 21.42 16.12
CA THR A 416 -22.56 20.85 15.50
C THR A 416 -22.81 20.43 14.05
N TRP A 417 -24.00 19.89 13.74
CA TRP A 417 -24.41 19.57 12.36
C TRP A 417 -24.61 20.83 11.52
N ALA A 418 -25.23 21.89 12.06
CA ALA A 418 -25.38 23.16 11.36
C ALA A 418 -24.02 23.80 11.02
N LEU A 419 -23.04 23.72 11.92
CA LEU A 419 -21.67 24.17 11.67
C LEU A 419 -20.92 23.29 10.66
N ASN A 420 -21.15 21.97 10.66
CA ASN A 420 -20.61 21.09 9.62
C ASN A 420 -21.17 21.41 8.22
N ILE A 421 -22.44 21.82 8.14
CA ILE A 421 -23.04 22.35 6.89
C ILE A 421 -22.35 23.66 6.49
N ALA A 422 -22.28 24.64 7.40
CA ALA A 422 -21.64 25.94 7.12
C ALA A 422 -20.16 25.81 6.70
N ARG A 423 -19.42 24.84 7.27
CA ARG A 423 -18.07 24.44 6.84
C ARG A 423 -18.04 23.98 5.38
N ASP A 424 -18.99 23.13 4.97
CA ASP A 424 -19.00 22.54 3.64
C ASP A 424 -19.57 23.50 2.58
N GLU A 425 -20.49 24.39 2.94
CA GLU A 425 -20.87 25.57 2.16
C GLU A 425 -19.65 26.49 1.93
N TYR A 426 -18.92 26.85 3.00
CA TYR A 426 -17.73 27.69 2.91
C TYR A 426 -16.62 27.04 2.06
N ARG A 427 -16.46 25.70 2.11
CA ARG A 427 -15.58 24.94 1.21
C ARG A 427 -15.99 25.05 -0.26
N ALA A 428 -17.29 24.96 -0.55
CA ALA A 428 -17.81 25.12 -1.91
C ALA A 428 -17.59 26.54 -2.45
N ASP A 429 -17.83 27.57 -1.64
CA ASP A 429 -17.59 28.97 -2.02
C ASP A 429 -16.10 29.25 -2.25
N TYR A 430 -15.21 28.74 -1.39
CA TYR A 430 -13.76 28.91 -1.59
C TYR A 430 -13.27 28.18 -2.86
N LEU A 431 -13.83 27.00 -3.17
CA LEU A 431 -13.52 26.28 -4.40
C LEU A 431 -14.03 27.01 -5.65
N GLN A 432 -15.21 27.65 -5.59
CA GLN A 432 -15.70 28.52 -6.65
C GLN A 432 -14.80 29.75 -6.86
N ARG A 433 -14.31 30.37 -5.78
CA ARG A 433 -13.33 31.47 -5.85
C ARG A 433 -11.97 31.03 -6.40
N TRP A 434 -11.52 29.82 -6.09
CA TRP A 434 -10.34 29.24 -6.73
C TRP A 434 -10.58 29.08 -8.23
N ALA A 435 -11.71 28.50 -8.63
CA ALA A 435 -12.06 28.30 -10.04
C ALA A 435 -12.20 29.61 -10.82
N SER A 436 -12.76 30.67 -10.20
CA SER A 436 -12.97 31.96 -10.87
C SER A 436 -11.66 32.69 -11.22
N THR A 437 -10.53 32.36 -10.59
CA THR A 437 -9.20 32.88 -10.99
C THR A 437 -8.86 32.60 -12.46
N ALA A 438 -9.49 31.59 -13.09
CA ALA A 438 -9.36 31.31 -14.52
C ALA A 438 -9.67 32.54 -15.39
N SER A 439 -10.62 33.40 -15.00
CA SER A 439 -10.99 34.62 -15.74
C SER A 439 -9.96 35.76 -15.63
N LYS A 440 -9.08 35.71 -14.62
CA LYS A 440 -7.93 36.61 -14.49
C LYS A 440 -6.69 36.09 -15.22
N SER A 441 -6.60 34.78 -15.47
CA SER A 441 -5.40 34.14 -16.02
C SER A 441 -5.28 34.28 -17.55
N SER A 442 -4.05 34.46 -18.01
CA SER A 442 -3.63 34.45 -19.42
C SER A 442 -4.03 33.17 -20.16
N SER A 443 -4.06 32.04 -19.45
CA SER A 443 -4.30 30.70 -20.01
C SER A 443 -5.74 30.19 -19.90
N GLY A 444 -6.66 31.00 -19.33
CA GLY A 444 -8.05 30.60 -19.09
C GLY A 444 -8.21 29.42 -18.11
N LYS A 445 -7.23 29.20 -17.22
CA LYS A 445 -7.19 28.09 -16.24
C LYS A 445 -6.99 28.63 -14.83
N PRO A 446 -7.58 28.00 -13.78
CA PRO A 446 -7.37 28.44 -12.40
C PRO A 446 -5.89 28.43 -12.00
N ILE A 447 -5.57 29.18 -10.92
CA ILE A 447 -4.26 29.11 -10.28
C ILE A 447 -3.89 27.66 -9.90
N ASP A 448 -2.60 27.34 -9.99
CA ASP A 448 -2.07 26.01 -9.67
C ASP A 448 -1.88 25.84 -8.16
N VAL A 449 -1.38 26.90 -7.52
CA VAL A 449 -1.18 27.05 -6.07
C VAL A 449 -1.43 28.51 -5.64
N LEU A 450 -1.61 28.72 -4.34
CA LEU A 450 -1.71 30.01 -3.67
C LEU A 450 -0.49 30.21 -2.75
N ILE A 451 0.15 31.37 -2.79
CA ILE A 451 1.17 31.79 -1.83
C ILE A 451 0.58 32.85 -0.88
N CYS A 452 0.83 32.67 0.42
CA CYS A 452 0.42 33.57 1.48
C CYS A 452 1.41 33.52 2.67
N PRO A 453 1.29 34.43 3.66
CA PRO A 453 2.01 34.29 4.92
C PRO A 453 1.57 33.04 5.70
N PRO A 454 2.47 32.40 6.49
CA PRO A 454 2.09 31.38 7.47
C PRO A 454 1.53 32.00 8.76
N CYS A 455 1.91 33.23 9.12
CA CYS A 455 1.53 33.91 10.36
C CYS A 455 1.59 35.45 10.16
N GLY A 456 1.02 36.20 11.10
CA GLY A 456 1.18 37.66 11.19
C GLY A 456 2.57 38.12 11.65
N SER A 457 3.35 37.22 12.27
CA SER A 457 4.71 37.46 12.76
C SER A 457 5.62 36.24 12.47
N GLN A 458 6.94 36.38 12.61
CA GLN A 458 7.90 35.32 12.28
C GLN A 458 8.25 34.45 13.50
N SER A 459 8.00 34.97 14.70
CA SER A 459 7.71 34.21 15.91
C SER A 459 6.96 35.17 16.86
N THR A 460 6.67 34.74 18.09
CA THR A 460 6.17 35.61 19.17
C THR A 460 7.10 35.55 20.37
N ALA A 461 7.09 36.62 21.17
CA ALA A 461 7.51 36.53 22.56
C ALA A 461 6.63 35.52 23.33
N HIS A 462 7.12 35.05 24.47
CA HIS A 462 6.44 34.02 25.26
C HIS A 462 5.07 34.45 25.80
N ASP A 463 4.13 33.50 25.84
CA ASP A 463 2.77 33.66 26.37
C ASP A 463 1.87 34.68 25.64
N VAL A 464 2.31 35.15 24.47
CA VAL A 464 1.49 35.89 23.48
C VAL A 464 0.57 34.91 22.74
N LYS A 465 -0.68 35.32 22.46
CA LYS A 465 -1.61 34.59 21.55
C LYS A 465 -1.39 35.13 20.13
N PRO A 466 -0.64 34.45 19.24
CA PRO A 466 -0.63 34.83 17.82
C PRO A 466 -2.03 34.63 17.22
N TRP A 467 -2.30 35.29 16.09
CA TRP A 467 -3.49 35.04 15.27
C TRP A 467 -3.34 33.76 14.43
N TRP A 468 -4.36 32.90 14.44
CA TRP A 468 -4.32 31.55 13.82
C TRP A 468 -4.87 31.51 12.38
N GLY A 469 -5.57 32.56 11.92
CA GLY A 469 -6.35 32.53 10.67
C GLY A 469 -5.54 32.10 9.44
N TYR A 470 -4.31 32.60 9.34
CA TYR A 470 -3.33 32.27 8.29
C TYR A 470 -3.07 30.77 8.10
N THR A 471 -3.25 29.93 9.12
CA THR A 471 -3.04 28.48 9.02
C THR A 471 -4.31 27.67 9.21
N ALA A 472 -5.18 28.06 10.15
CA ALA A 472 -6.38 27.32 10.52
C ALA A 472 -7.42 27.26 9.38
N LEU A 473 -7.50 28.30 8.55
CA LEU A 473 -8.33 28.33 7.35
C LEU A 473 -8.07 27.12 6.42
N TRP A 474 -6.81 26.74 6.25
CA TRP A 474 -6.43 25.63 5.37
C TRP A 474 -6.70 24.25 6.00
N ASN A 475 -6.96 24.19 7.31
CA ASN A 475 -7.53 23.01 7.96
C ASN A 475 -9.05 22.97 7.79
N LEU A 476 -9.75 24.10 7.95
CA LEU A 476 -11.19 24.20 7.66
C LEU A 476 -11.50 23.72 6.23
N LEU A 477 -10.77 24.25 5.25
CA LEU A 477 -10.93 23.91 3.83
C LEU A 477 -10.42 22.50 3.47
N ASP A 478 -9.67 21.86 4.36
CA ASP A 478 -8.89 20.63 4.11
C ASP A 478 -7.97 20.72 2.88
N TYR A 479 -7.22 21.82 2.79
CA TYR A 479 -6.31 22.11 1.69
C TYR A 479 -4.86 21.75 2.10
N PRO A 480 -4.11 20.98 1.30
CA PRO A 480 -2.70 20.71 1.57
C PRO A 480 -1.88 22.01 1.50
N ALA A 481 -0.98 22.18 2.46
CA ALA A 481 -0.22 23.41 2.63
C ALA A 481 1.17 23.13 3.19
N GLY A 482 2.22 23.65 2.57
CA GLY A 482 3.59 23.59 3.09
C GLY A 482 4.17 24.97 3.33
N VAL A 483 5.30 25.01 4.04
CA VAL A 483 6.07 26.23 4.30
C VAL A 483 7.53 26.03 3.93
N LEU A 484 8.18 27.10 3.45
CA LEU A 484 9.61 27.13 3.17
C LEU A 484 10.22 28.52 3.37
N PRO A 485 11.51 28.64 3.72
CA PRO A 485 12.20 29.93 3.88
C PRO A 485 12.36 30.68 2.54
N ALA A 486 12.01 31.96 2.50
CA ALA A 486 12.02 32.78 1.28
C ALA A 486 12.89 34.04 1.35
N GLY A 487 13.17 34.51 2.58
CA GLY A 487 13.95 35.71 2.84
C GLY A 487 14.50 35.74 4.27
N LYS A 488 14.92 36.92 4.71
CA LYS A 488 15.34 37.20 6.09
C LYS A 488 14.84 38.56 6.56
N VAL A 489 14.77 38.75 7.87
CA VAL A 489 14.51 40.05 8.51
C VAL A 489 15.73 40.95 8.39
N LEU A 490 15.54 42.22 8.06
CA LEU A 490 16.56 43.24 7.86
C LEU A 490 16.37 44.40 8.85
N ALA A 491 17.45 45.08 9.23
CA ALA A 491 17.39 46.24 10.13
C ALA A 491 16.60 47.43 9.54
N SER A 492 16.38 47.45 8.23
CA SER A 492 15.56 48.43 7.51
C SER A 492 14.06 48.12 7.49
N ASP A 493 13.64 46.96 8.01
CA ASP A 493 12.21 46.63 8.10
C ASP A 493 11.54 47.51 9.17
N ALA A 494 10.44 48.16 8.78
CA ALA A 494 9.62 49.04 9.63
C ALA A 494 8.23 49.21 9.02
N TYR A 495 7.22 49.52 9.84
CA TYR A 495 5.89 49.87 9.32
C TYR A 495 5.96 51.20 8.52
N PRO A 496 5.15 51.37 7.45
CA PRO A 496 5.09 52.63 6.72
C PRO A 496 4.57 53.75 7.62
N GLU A 497 5.03 54.98 7.35
CA GLU A 497 4.58 56.17 8.08
C GLU A 497 3.05 56.34 7.94
N GLY A 498 2.37 56.59 9.07
CA GLY A 498 0.91 56.69 9.10
C GLY A 498 0.15 55.36 9.08
N TYR A 499 0.81 54.21 9.27
CA TYR A 499 0.13 52.93 9.49
C TYR A 499 -0.84 53.01 10.69
N ALA A 500 -2.06 52.50 10.51
CA ALA A 500 -3.06 52.32 11.56
C ALA A 500 -3.64 50.90 11.49
N PRO A 501 -3.81 50.21 12.63
CA PRO A 501 -4.44 48.88 12.66
C PRO A 501 -5.87 48.87 12.10
N VAL A 502 -6.26 47.76 11.46
CA VAL A 502 -7.63 47.61 10.90
C VAL A 502 -8.65 47.06 11.90
N ASN A 503 -8.22 46.48 13.02
CA ASN A 503 -9.04 46.04 14.16
C ASN A 503 -8.13 45.64 15.36
N GLU A 504 -8.74 45.27 16.48
CA GLU A 504 -8.06 44.89 17.73
C GLU A 504 -7.01 43.76 17.57
N LEU A 505 -7.24 42.76 16.70
CA LEU A 505 -6.29 41.67 16.46
C LEU A 505 -5.06 42.15 15.65
N ASP A 506 -5.28 43.12 14.76
CA ASP A 506 -4.21 43.78 14.00
C ASP A 506 -3.41 44.73 14.90
N GLU A 507 -4.06 45.34 15.89
CA GLU A 507 -3.42 46.15 16.92
C GLU A 507 -2.61 45.29 17.90
N GLU A 508 -3.13 44.14 18.36
CA GLU A 508 -2.35 43.16 19.14
C GLU A 508 -1.10 42.70 18.36
N ASN A 509 -1.21 42.44 17.04
CA ASN A 509 -0.07 42.06 16.22
C ASN A 509 0.93 43.21 16.05
N MET A 510 0.47 44.43 15.74
CA MET A 510 1.34 45.61 15.64
C MET A 510 2.10 45.88 16.96
N ASN A 511 1.44 45.71 18.11
CA ASN A 511 2.03 45.97 19.42
C ASN A 511 3.10 44.96 19.86
N ILE A 512 3.23 43.80 19.19
CA ILE A 512 4.31 42.82 19.42
C ILE A 512 5.48 42.95 18.42
N TYR A 513 5.51 44.02 17.62
CA TYR A 513 6.57 44.27 16.66
C TYR A 513 7.81 44.92 17.29
N ASP A 514 8.86 44.13 17.48
CA ASP A 514 10.23 44.60 17.72
C ASP A 514 11.19 43.98 16.68
N ASN A 515 11.67 44.78 15.74
CA ASN A 515 12.56 44.32 14.68
C ASN A 515 13.91 43.78 15.20
N ALA A 516 14.36 44.23 16.38
CA ALA A 516 15.62 43.77 16.98
C ALA A 516 15.55 42.31 17.45
N LEU A 517 14.38 41.85 17.92
CA LEU A 517 14.18 40.45 18.34
C LEU A 517 14.29 39.47 17.17
N TYR A 518 13.88 39.88 15.96
CA TYR A 518 13.83 39.01 14.78
C TYR A 518 14.99 39.22 13.79
N LEU A 519 15.89 40.19 14.02
CA LEU A 519 16.92 40.61 13.05
C LEU A 519 17.71 39.42 12.47
N GLY A 520 17.70 39.27 11.14
CA GLY A 520 18.41 38.19 10.45
C GLY A 520 17.83 36.78 10.65
N MET A 521 16.69 36.62 11.32
CA MET A 521 15.90 35.38 11.26
C MET A 521 15.45 35.10 9.81
N PRO A 522 15.31 33.83 9.41
CA PRO A 522 14.64 33.47 8.17
C PRO A 522 13.18 33.90 8.22
N VAL A 523 12.64 34.32 7.07
CA VAL A 523 11.23 34.61 6.87
C VAL A 523 10.65 33.59 5.91
N ALA A 524 9.56 32.94 6.29
CA ALA A 524 8.95 31.85 5.54
C ALA A 524 7.65 32.27 4.83
N VAL A 525 7.36 31.61 3.70
CA VAL A 525 6.07 31.71 3.01
C VAL A 525 5.34 30.37 3.05
N GLN A 526 4.02 30.41 2.96
CA GLN A 526 3.13 29.25 2.90
C GLN A 526 2.65 29.05 1.45
N VAL A 527 2.80 27.84 0.93
CA VAL A 527 2.31 27.41 -0.39
C VAL A 527 1.13 26.47 -0.17
N VAL A 528 -0.03 26.78 -0.73
CA VAL A 528 -1.30 26.07 -0.55
C VAL A 528 -1.79 25.56 -1.90
N GLY A 529 -2.32 24.33 -1.94
CA GLY A 529 -3.06 23.78 -3.08
C GLY A 529 -4.48 23.40 -2.68
N ARG A 530 -5.29 22.95 -3.65
CA ARG A 530 -6.64 22.46 -3.32
C ARG A 530 -6.56 21.08 -2.67
N ARG A 531 -7.62 20.72 -1.93
CA ARG A 531 -7.82 19.39 -1.35
C ARG A 531 -7.43 18.26 -2.32
N HIS A 532 -6.56 17.38 -1.85
CA HIS A 532 -6.00 16.22 -2.58
C HIS A 532 -5.08 16.55 -3.77
N GLU A 533 -4.59 17.78 -3.90
CA GLU A 533 -3.50 18.15 -4.82
C GLU A 533 -2.12 18.20 -4.13
N ASP A 534 -1.93 17.42 -3.06
CA ASP A 534 -0.73 17.35 -2.22
C ASP A 534 0.57 17.25 -3.03
N GLU A 535 0.59 16.33 -4.00
CA GLU A 535 1.68 16.10 -4.94
C GLU A 535 2.07 17.38 -5.70
N LYS A 536 1.07 18.17 -6.12
CA LYS A 536 1.27 19.43 -6.84
C LYS A 536 1.77 20.54 -5.90
N VAL A 537 1.41 20.50 -4.62
CA VAL A 537 1.94 21.47 -3.64
C VAL A 537 3.43 21.25 -3.42
N LEU A 538 3.89 20.01 -3.21
CA LEU A 538 5.32 19.74 -3.10
C LEU A 538 6.07 19.98 -4.43
N GLY A 539 5.45 19.66 -5.58
CA GLY A 539 5.98 20.03 -6.90
C GLY A 539 6.15 21.53 -7.09
N ALA A 540 5.13 22.33 -6.76
CA ALA A 540 5.21 23.78 -6.81
C ALA A 540 6.21 24.35 -5.78
N MET A 541 6.28 23.81 -4.57
CA MET A 541 7.28 24.20 -3.56
C MET A 541 8.70 24.01 -4.09
N GLN A 542 9.00 22.93 -4.82
CA GLN A 542 10.32 22.71 -5.41
C GLN A 542 10.69 23.81 -6.43
N VAL A 543 9.74 24.19 -7.30
CA VAL A 543 9.90 25.28 -8.28
C VAL A 543 10.07 26.66 -7.61
N ILE A 544 9.30 26.91 -6.54
CA ILE A 544 9.34 28.16 -5.77
C ILE A 544 10.67 28.28 -4.99
N ASP A 545 11.13 27.20 -4.36
CA ASP A 545 12.40 27.11 -3.65
C ASP A 545 13.60 27.36 -4.60
N GLU A 546 13.57 26.78 -5.81
CA GLU A 546 14.55 27.08 -6.87
C GLU A 546 14.60 28.57 -7.23
N CYS A 547 13.46 29.25 -7.33
CA CYS A 547 13.42 30.70 -7.61
C CYS A 547 14.11 31.51 -6.50
N PHE A 548 14.11 31.02 -5.26
CA PHE A 548 14.75 31.69 -4.12
C PHE A 548 16.24 31.35 -4.06
N GLN A 549 16.62 30.08 -4.23
CA GLN A 549 18.01 29.62 -4.22
C GLN A 549 18.82 30.16 -5.41
N ASN A 550 18.25 30.15 -6.62
CA ASN A 550 18.96 30.65 -7.80
C ASN A 550 19.25 32.16 -7.70
N SER A 551 18.43 32.94 -6.97
CA SER A 551 18.70 34.36 -6.72
C SER A 551 19.97 34.63 -5.89
N LEU A 552 20.47 33.62 -5.15
CA LEU A 552 21.74 33.66 -4.42
C LEU A 552 22.94 33.21 -5.26
N SER A 553 22.70 32.68 -6.47
CA SER A 553 23.74 32.22 -7.40
C SER A 553 24.11 33.23 -8.49
N SER A 554 23.22 34.19 -8.77
CA SER A 554 23.51 35.30 -9.69
C SER A 554 24.53 36.31 -9.14
N SER A 555 24.85 36.23 -7.84
CA SER A 555 26.08 36.79 -7.28
C SER A 555 27.18 35.72 -7.31
N SER A 556 28.05 35.79 -8.31
CA SER A 556 29.07 34.79 -8.64
C SER A 556 30.27 34.77 -7.67
N ALA A 557 30.03 34.38 -6.41
CA ALA A 557 31.05 34.14 -5.39
C ALA A 557 30.72 33.03 -4.38
N SER A 558 29.44 32.72 -4.14
CA SER A 558 29.00 31.96 -2.96
C SER A 558 29.30 30.45 -2.97
N LYS A 559 29.57 29.83 -4.13
CA LYS A 559 29.83 28.38 -4.25
C LYS A 559 31.29 27.95 -4.05
N SER A 560 32.28 28.84 -4.16
CA SER A 560 33.68 28.55 -3.77
C SER A 560 33.95 28.83 -2.29
N LEU A 561 33.29 29.87 -1.73
CA LEU A 561 33.49 30.37 -0.37
C LEU A 561 33.12 29.40 0.78
N ARG A 562 32.63 28.19 0.49
CA ARG A 562 32.34 27.14 1.49
C ARG A 562 33.52 26.23 1.84
N VAL A 563 34.70 26.40 1.23
CA VAL A 563 35.92 25.62 1.55
C VAL A 563 37.05 26.49 2.14
N GLU A 564 37.18 27.74 1.69
CA GLU A 564 38.34 28.59 2.04
C GLU A 564 38.26 29.24 3.44
N ALA A 565 37.06 29.32 4.04
CA ALA A 565 36.83 29.99 5.33
C ALA A 565 37.62 29.37 6.52
N THR A 566 38.12 28.14 6.38
CA THR A 566 38.84 27.41 7.43
C THR A 566 40.34 27.72 7.49
N VAL A 567 40.90 28.43 6.49
CA VAL A 567 42.34 28.72 6.40
C VAL A 567 42.70 30.10 6.99
N ALA A 568 41.75 31.04 7.03
CA ALA A 568 42.01 32.46 7.27
C ALA A 568 42.23 32.88 8.74
N ASN A 569 42.52 31.96 9.68
CA ASN A 569 42.65 32.31 11.11
C ASN A 569 43.77 31.58 11.89
N LEU A 570 44.81 31.10 11.20
CA LEU A 570 46.06 30.63 11.81
C LEU A 570 47.26 31.45 11.34
N HIS A 571 47.37 32.68 11.84
CA HIS A 571 48.50 33.58 11.60
C HIS A 571 49.02 34.24 12.89
N LYS A 572 49.75 33.46 13.70
CA LYS A 572 50.87 33.92 14.54
C LYS A 572 51.68 32.72 15.08
N THR A 573 53.01 32.90 15.12
CA THR A 573 54.01 32.11 15.88
C THR A 573 53.88 30.57 15.80
N HIS A 574 54.64 29.85 14.98
CA HIS A 574 56.10 29.71 15.11
C HIS A 574 56.84 29.44 13.78
N THR A 575 58.11 29.05 13.83
CA THR A 575 59.12 29.21 12.75
C THR A 575 59.95 27.93 12.56
N ILE A 576 60.56 27.75 11.37
CA ILE A 576 61.59 26.74 11.00
C ILE A 576 61.00 25.31 10.84
N ALA A 577 61.43 24.43 9.92
CA ALA A 577 61.96 24.54 8.54
C ALA A 577 61.94 23.11 7.91
N GLU A 578 62.33 22.97 6.64
CA GLU A 578 62.59 21.68 5.93
C GLU A 578 61.33 20.79 5.68
N THR A 579 61.13 20.11 4.55
CA THR A 579 61.89 19.97 3.29
C THR A 579 60.93 19.99 2.09
N MET A 580 61.28 20.65 0.98
CA MET A 580 60.60 20.46 -0.32
C MET A 580 61.28 19.37 -1.15
N SER A 581 60.51 18.49 -1.81
CA SER A 581 61.01 17.69 -2.94
C SER A 581 59.91 17.13 -3.86
N PHE A 582 60.17 17.29 -5.16
CA PHE A 582 59.60 16.57 -6.31
C PHE A 582 58.08 16.50 -6.52
N THR A 583 57.62 17.41 -7.40
CA THR A 583 56.52 17.17 -8.35
C THR A 583 57.11 16.76 -9.72
N LEU A 584 56.26 16.30 -10.65
CA LEU A 584 56.48 16.22 -12.12
C LEU A 584 57.38 15.10 -12.70
N THR A 585 56.85 13.87 -12.80
CA THR A 585 56.95 12.98 -13.99
C THR A 585 55.91 11.85 -13.83
N LEU A 586 55.24 11.28 -14.84
CA LEU A 586 55.23 11.50 -16.31
C LEU A 586 53.82 11.93 -16.80
N ILE A 587 53.79 12.66 -17.91
CA ILE A 587 52.77 12.49 -18.95
C ILE A 587 53.49 11.88 -20.17
N GLY A 588 52.92 10.87 -20.81
CA GLY A 588 53.38 10.38 -22.11
C GLY A 588 53.70 8.89 -22.19
N LEU A 589 52.66 8.07 -22.37
CA LEU A 589 52.73 6.87 -23.22
C LEU A 589 51.34 6.58 -23.76
N THR A 590 51.21 6.49 -25.08
CA THR A 590 49.93 6.53 -25.81
C THR A 590 49.83 5.34 -26.75
N LEU A 591 48.59 4.97 -27.10
CA LEU A 591 48.20 4.06 -28.18
C LEU A 591 48.38 2.55 -27.92
N LEU A 592 47.60 1.78 -28.69
CA LEU A 592 47.36 0.33 -28.60
C LEU A 592 46.64 -0.09 -27.29
N SER A 593 45.39 -0.59 -27.30
CA SER A 593 44.55 -1.06 -28.42
C SER A 593 43.08 -0.61 -28.33
N LYS A 594 42.59 0.08 -29.36
CA LYS A 594 41.19 -0.03 -29.80
C LYS A 594 41.15 -1.06 -30.94
N SER A 595 40.27 -2.06 -30.84
CA SER A 595 39.65 -2.80 -31.96
C SER A 595 38.84 -3.98 -31.43
N TRP A 596 37.55 -3.74 -31.13
CA TRP A 596 36.42 -4.68 -31.22
C TRP A 596 35.17 -3.89 -30.85
N LEU A 597 34.49 -3.32 -31.85
CA LEU A 597 33.28 -2.52 -31.69
C LEU A 597 32.47 -2.60 -32.99
N VAL A 598 31.55 -3.57 -33.07
CA VAL A 598 30.56 -3.69 -34.14
C VAL A 598 29.21 -4.04 -33.52
N HIS A 599 28.28 -3.09 -33.67
CA HIS A 599 26.83 -3.16 -33.54
C HIS A 599 26.15 -4.17 -32.59
N ALA A 600 25.51 -3.61 -31.56
CA ALA A 600 24.05 -3.64 -31.48
C ALA A 600 23.54 -2.26 -31.02
N GLN A 601 22.58 -1.68 -31.76
CA GLN A 601 21.72 -0.57 -31.33
C GLN A 601 20.26 -1.07 -31.25
N GLY A 602 19.35 -0.29 -30.68
CA GLY A 602 18.14 -0.75 -30.00
C GLY A 602 18.24 -0.28 -28.55
N ASP A 603 17.85 0.94 -28.19
CA ASP A 603 16.61 1.67 -28.50
C ASP A 603 15.35 0.94 -27.96
N ASP A 604 14.47 1.73 -27.33
CA ASP A 604 13.19 1.38 -26.71
C ASP A 604 13.18 0.42 -25.50
N ALA A 605 13.29 1.02 -24.30
CA ALA A 605 13.00 0.38 -23.01
C ALA A 605 12.02 1.23 -22.17
N VAL A 606 10.72 1.10 -22.43
CA VAL A 606 9.64 1.84 -21.73
C VAL A 606 9.43 1.31 -20.30
N PRO A 607 9.52 2.15 -19.24
CA PRO A 607 9.36 1.70 -17.86
C PRO A 607 7.88 1.54 -17.47
N PHE A 608 7.37 0.31 -17.46
CA PHE A 608 5.97 0.02 -17.12
C PHE A 608 5.67 0.04 -15.61
N THR A 609 4.67 0.82 -15.24
CA THR A 609 4.20 1.06 -13.87
C THR A 609 3.00 0.18 -13.47
N ASN A 610 2.85 -0.03 -12.16
CA ASN A 610 1.62 -0.37 -11.42
C ASN A 610 0.98 -1.76 -11.63
N GLY A 611 0.30 -2.21 -10.58
CA GLY A 611 -0.64 -3.35 -10.62
C GLY A 611 -2.07 -2.89 -10.37
N LEU A 612 -2.91 -3.00 -11.41
CA LEU A 612 -4.37 -3.17 -11.39
C LEU A 612 -5.22 -2.30 -10.43
N THR A 613 -5.92 -1.32 -11.00
CA THR A 613 -7.14 -0.71 -10.41
C THR A 613 -8.32 -0.83 -11.38
N LEU A 614 -9.57 -0.64 -10.90
CA LEU A 614 -10.79 -0.82 -11.71
C LEU A 614 -10.75 -0.03 -13.04
N GLY A 615 -11.15 -0.68 -14.14
CA GLY A 615 -11.31 -0.07 -15.47
C GLY A 615 -10.54 -0.77 -16.59
N GLN A 616 -9.62 -1.69 -16.28
CA GLN A 616 -8.90 -2.49 -17.28
C GLN A 616 -9.56 -3.87 -17.45
N GLY A 617 -10.24 -4.08 -18.58
CA GLY A 617 -10.87 -5.36 -18.89
C GLY A 617 -9.87 -6.44 -19.28
N TYR A 618 -9.96 -7.59 -18.61
CA TYR A 618 -9.51 -8.90 -19.11
C TYR A 618 -8.03 -9.01 -19.51
N ASN A 619 -7.17 -8.68 -18.55
CA ASN A 619 -5.75 -8.99 -18.58
C ASN A 619 -5.51 -10.52 -18.46
N THR A 620 -5.40 -11.20 -19.60
CA THR A 620 -5.33 -12.68 -19.71
C THR A 620 -3.96 -13.32 -19.50
N PHE A 621 -2.91 -12.53 -19.24
CA PHE A 621 -1.81 -13.03 -18.42
C PHE A 621 -1.29 -12.03 -17.37
N THR A 622 -0.91 -10.80 -17.75
CA THR A 622 -0.44 -9.80 -16.76
C THR A 622 -0.66 -8.32 -17.09
N GLY A 623 -1.21 -7.97 -18.25
CA GLY A 623 -1.76 -6.62 -18.50
C GLY A 623 -0.78 -5.45 -18.58
N LYS A 624 0.55 -5.70 -18.63
CA LYS A 624 1.55 -4.65 -18.85
C LYS A 624 1.66 -4.32 -20.34
N GLY A 625 0.83 -3.40 -20.82
CA GLY A 625 0.91 -2.92 -22.21
C GLY A 625 -0.03 -1.77 -22.53
N ALA A 626 0.55 -0.62 -22.89
CA ALA A 626 -0.13 0.36 -23.73
C ALA A 626 0.02 -0.14 -25.19
N PHE A 627 -1.04 -0.69 -25.76
CA PHE A 627 -0.98 -1.30 -27.09
C PHE A 627 -1.12 -0.25 -28.19
N HIS A 628 -0.01 0.03 -28.87
CA HIS A 628 0.05 0.95 -30.00
C HIS A 628 -0.47 0.24 -31.26
N GLY A 629 -1.07 0.97 -32.22
CA GLY A 629 -1.58 0.41 -33.48
C GLY A 629 -2.83 -0.50 -33.39
N ALA A 630 -3.20 -0.96 -32.19
CA ALA A 630 -4.33 -1.88 -31.99
C ALA A 630 -5.69 -1.32 -32.47
N VAL A 631 -5.88 0.00 -32.35
CA VAL A 631 -7.07 0.73 -32.82
C VAL A 631 -6.61 1.92 -33.67
N GLU A 632 -6.84 1.84 -34.98
CA GLU A 632 -6.51 2.90 -35.92
C GLU A 632 -7.75 3.75 -36.24
N PHE A 633 -7.67 5.05 -36.01
CA PHE A 633 -8.73 5.99 -36.40
C PHE A 633 -8.58 6.42 -37.86
N VAL A 634 -9.67 6.38 -38.64
CA VAL A 634 -9.62 6.62 -40.09
C VAL A 634 -9.22 8.07 -40.39
N PRO A 635 -8.11 8.33 -41.13
CA PRO A 635 -7.63 9.68 -41.41
C PRO A 635 -8.71 10.58 -42.04
N GLY A 636 -8.71 11.86 -41.63
CA GLY A 636 -9.66 12.87 -42.13
C GLY A 636 -11.02 12.91 -41.42
N LYS A 637 -11.44 11.87 -40.69
CA LYS A 637 -12.64 11.91 -39.83
C LYS A 637 -12.26 12.15 -38.37
N GLN A 638 -12.21 13.42 -37.94
CA GLN A 638 -11.84 13.82 -36.57
C GLN A 638 -12.44 12.93 -35.47
N LYS A 639 -11.63 12.58 -34.46
CA LYS A 639 -12.08 12.01 -33.16
C LYS A 639 -13.22 12.91 -32.66
N ARG A 640 -14.39 12.34 -32.35
CA ARG A 640 -15.61 13.13 -32.18
C ARG A 640 -15.46 13.87 -30.85
N GLN A 641 -15.27 15.20 -30.87
CA GLN A 641 -15.39 16.02 -29.65
C GLN A 641 -16.87 16.12 -29.24
N THR A 642 -17.45 14.97 -28.91
CA THR A 642 -18.83 14.85 -28.51
C THR A 642 -18.93 15.37 -27.09
N LYS A 643 -19.47 16.59 -26.95
CA LYS A 643 -20.39 16.86 -25.83
C LYS A 643 -21.62 15.96 -26.00
N ALA A 644 -21.43 14.66 -25.84
CA ALA A 644 -22.53 13.79 -25.46
C ALA A 644 -23.08 14.34 -24.13
N PRO A 645 -24.37 14.17 -23.84
CA PRO A 645 -24.79 14.17 -22.45
C PRO A 645 -23.88 13.17 -21.71
N PHE A 646 -23.41 13.53 -20.52
CA PHE A 646 -23.03 12.50 -19.56
C PHE A 646 -24.33 11.74 -19.24
N LEU A 647 -24.62 10.71 -20.03
CA LEU A 647 -25.20 9.48 -19.48
C LEU A 647 -24.25 9.12 -18.35
N SER A 648 -24.67 9.44 -17.13
CA SER A 648 -23.84 9.26 -15.96
C SER A 648 -23.36 7.80 -15.98
N PRO A 649 -22.04 7.52 -15.79
CA PRO A 649 -21.52 6.17 -15.89
C PRO A 649 -22.11 5.33 -14.75
N ARG A 650 -23.31 4.77 -15.00
CA ARG A 650 -24.41 4.48 -14.05
C ARG A 650 -23.91 4.53 -12.62
N VAL A 651 -23.93 5.74 -12.05
CA VAL A 651 -23.06 6.06 -10.90
C VAL A 651 -23.34 5.09 -9.78
N LEU A 652 -22.41 4.15 -9.61
CA LEU A 652 -22.24 3.43 -8.37
C LEU A 652 -22.02 4.53 -7.34
N ALA A 653 -23.04 4.77 -6.52
CA ALA A 653 -23.14 5.93 -5.64
C ALA A 653 -21.81 6.11 -4.88
N PRO A 654 -21.26 7.33 -4.74
CA PRO A 654 -19.96 7.54 -4.10
C PRO A 654 -19.91 6.84 -2.73
N GLY A 655 -19.05 5.84 -2.59
CA GLY A 655 -19.09 4.85 -1.50
C GLY A 655 -19.36 3.40 -1.94
N SER A 656 -19.77 3.18 -3.20
CA SER A 656 -19.88 1.86 -3.82
C SER A 656 -18.81 1.66 -4.89
N SER A 657 -17.59 1.38 -4.42
CA SER A 657 -16.98 0.16 -4.95
C SER A 657 -18.00 -0.98 -4.77
N TYR A 658 -18.20 -1.85 -5.76
CA TYR A 658 -18.31 -3.24 -5.34
C TYR A 658 -16.94 -3.52 -4.72
N PRO A 659 -16.81 -3.69 -3.38
CA PRO A 659 -15.54 -4.12 -2.83
C PRO A 659 -15.24 -5.40 -3.61
N PHE A 660 -14.08 -5.47 -4.24
CA PHE A 660 -13.77 -6.64 -5.04
C PHE A 660 -13.73 -7.77 -3.96
N LYS A 661 -14.73 -8.68 -3.95
CA LYS A 661 -15.12 -9.48 -2.78
C LYS A 661 -14.89 -10.98 -2.98
N PHE A 662 -13.72 -11.44 -2.53
CA PHE A 662 -13.34 -12.84 -2.66
C PHE A 662 -13.96 -13.64 -1.51
N THR A 663 -15.00 -14.41 -1.82
CA THR A 663 -15.40 -15.53 -0.96
C THR A 663 -14.44 -16.70 -1.28
N PRO A 664 -13.52 -17.10 -0.38
CA PRO A 664 -12.70 -18.28 -0.61
C PRO A 664 -13.57 -19.54 -0.72
N PRO A 665 -13.12 -20.58 -1.45
CA PRO A 665 -13.89 -21.82 -1.60
C PRO A 665 -14.21 -22.45 -0.23
N GLU A 666 -15.42 -22.99 -0.08
CA GLU A 666 -15.84 -23.62 1.17
C GLU A 666 -15.21 -25.02 1.27
N GLY A 667 -14.06 -25.10 1.95
CA GLY A 667 -13.27 -26.33 2.17
C GLY A 667 -13.94 -27.43 3.00
N ASN A 668 -15.17 -27.82 2.65
CA ASN A 668 -15.93 -28.92 3.22
C ASN A 668 -15.49 -30.24 2.57
N LEU A 669 -14.31 -30.70 2.96
CA LEU A 669 -13.67 -31.93 2.49
C LEU A 669 -14.38 -33.22 2.97
N THR A 670 -15.46 -33.11 3.73
CA THR A 670 -16.22 -34.24 4.27
C THR A 670 -16.82 -35.09 3.14
N GLY A 671 -16.60 -36.41 3.22
CA GLY A 671 -17.09 -37.38 2.22
C GLY A 671 -16.20 -37.54 0.97
N LEU A 672 -14.99 -36.97 0.96
CA LEU A 672 -14.00 -37.17 -0.10
C LEU A 672 -12.95 -38.22 0.30
N ASP A 673 -12.41 -38.92 -0.70
CA ASP A 673 -11.16 -39.66 -0.60
C ASP A 673 -9.99 -38.65 -0.56
N LEU A 674 -9.47 -38.40 0.64
CA LEU A 674 -8.41 -37.42 0.89
C LEU A 674 -7.05 -37.85 0.33
N GLU A 675 -6.83 -39.13 0.04
CA GLU A 675 -5.61 -39.60 -0.62
C GLU A 675 -5.66 -39.28 -2.12
N LYS A 676 -6.74 -39.69 -2.79
CA LYS A 676 -6.96 -39.38 -4.21
C LYS A 676 -7.10 -37.89 -4.48
N TYR A 677 -7.73 -37.14 -3.58
CA TYR A 677 -7.98 -35.70 -3.74
C TYR A 677 -6.70 -34.85 -3.65
N PHE A 678 -5.85 -35.11 -2.66
CA PHE A 678 -4.58 -34.38 -2.46
C PHE A 678 -3.38 -34.99 -3.20
N ALA A 679 -3.62 -35.93 -4.12
CA ALA A 679 -2.59 -36.44 -5.02
C ALA A 679 -2.04 -35.32 -5.93
N LYS A 680 -0.73 -35.39 -6.21
CA LYS A 680 -0.06 -34.55 -7.21
C LYS A 680 -0.53 -34.96 -8.62
N PRO A 681 -0.81 -34.01 -9.53
CA PRO A 681 -1.08 -34.32 -10.94
C PRO A 681 0.09 -35.06 -11.60
N ASP A 682 -0.23 -35.99 -12.50
CA ASP A 682 0.76 -36.65 -13.36
C ASP A 682 1.29 -35.64 -14.41
N PRO A 683 2.61 -35.38 -14.47
CA PRO A 683 3.19 -34.55 -15.51
C PRO A 683 3.07 -35.15 -16.92
N SER A 684 2.95 -36.48 -17.02
CA SER A 684 3.02 -37.22 -18.28
C SER A 684 1.84 -36.93 -19.22
N GLN A 685 0.62 -36.90 -18.66
CA GLN A 685 -0.64 -36.72 -19.39
C GLN A 685 -0.86 -35.31 -20.00
N ARG A 686 0.15 -34.43 -19.96
CA ARG A 686 0.01 -32.99 -20.26
C ARG A 686 0.76 -32.52 -21.48
N LEU A 687 1.74 -33.28 -21.97
CA LEU A 687 2.45 -32.95 -23.21
C LEU A 687 1.58 -33.18 -24.46
N GLU A 688 0.61 -34.10 -24.38
CA GLU A 688 -0.33 -34.41 -25.47
C GLU A 688 -1.48 -33.37 -25.61
N GLU A 689 -1.69 -32.49 -24.62
CA GLU A 689 -2.73 -31.45 -24.66
C GLU A 689 -2.28 -30.14 -25.35
N LEU A 690 -0.98 -29.99 -25.64
CA LEU A 690 -0.45 -28.82 -26.35
C LEU A 690 -0.55 -29.04 -27.87
N PRO A 691 -1.25 -28.20 -28.64
CA PRO A 691 -1.51 -28.47 -30.06
C PRO A 691 -0.21 -28.42 -30.88
N GLU A 692 0.12 -29.54 -31.54
CA GLU A 692 1.36 -29.72 -32.31
C GLU A 692 1.52 -28.71 -33.46
N ASN A 693 0.42 -28.15 -33.98
CA ASN A 693 0.42 -27.18 -35.06
C ASN A 693 0.27 -25.73 -34.54
N ARG A 694 1.40 -25.08 -34.24
CA ARG A 694 1.47 -23.67 -33.79
C ARG A 694 1.04 -22.62 -34.84
N GLU A 695 0.83 -23.00 -36.11
CA GLU A 695 0.61 -22.04 -37.21
C GLU A 695 -0.85 -21.66 -37.50
N GLN A 696 -1.85 -22.38 -36.96
CA GLN A 696 -3.26 -21.98 -37.06
C GLN A 696 -3.74 -21.49 -35.69
N SER A 697 -4.02 -20.19 -35.55
CA SER A 697 -4.45 -19.62 -34.26
C SER A 697 -5.77 -20.24 -33.78
N VAL A 698 -5.80 -20.64 -32.50
CA VAL A 698 -6.93 -21.35 -31.86
C VAL A 698 -8.21 -20.50 -31.93
N PHE A 699 -8.02 -19.18 -31.98
CA PHE A 699 -8.97 -18.15 -32.40
C PHE A 699 -9.93 -18.53 -33.53
N VAL A 700 -9.43 -19.03 -34.67
CA VAL A 700 -10.26 -19.28 -35.87
C VAL A 700 -11.24 -20.43 -35.62
N GLN A 701 -10.78 -21.51 -34.99
CA GLN A 701 -11.61 -22.68 -34.70
C GLN A 701 -12.64 -22.39 -33.59
N LEU A 702 -12.25 -21.63 -32.55
CA LEU A 702 -13.16 -21.24 -31.46
C LEU A 702 -14.29 -20.29 -31.88
N LEU A 703 -14.08 -19.47 -32.92
CA LEU A 703 -15.13 -18.63 -33.50
C LEU A 703 -16.07 -19.42 -34.42
N ALA A 704 -15.54 -20.38 -35.18
CA ALA A 704 -16.33 -21.22 -36.09
C ALA A 704 -17.26 -22.22 -35.36
N ALA A 705 -16.95 -22.58 -34.11
CA ALA A 705 -17.64 -23.62 -33.35
C ALA A 705 -18.86 -23.15 -32.52
N GLN A 706 -19.29 -21.88 -32.61
CA GLN A 706 -20.33 -21.32 -31.74
C GLN A 706 -21.60 -20.92 -32.52
N GLU A 707 -22.69 -21.64 -32.32
CA GLU A 707 -23.96 -21.33 -32.97
C GLU A 707 -24.51 -19.95 -32.56
N PRO A 708 -24.94 -19.10 -33.51
CA PRO A 708 -25.49 -17.78 -33.22
C PRO A 708 -26.97 -17.88 -32.83
N VAL A 709 -27.29 -17.47 -31.60
CA VAL A 709 -28.67 -17.22 -31.16
C VAL A 709 -29.17 -15.93 -31.82
N GLY A 710 -30.36 -16.01 -32.43
CA GLY A 710 -30.90 -14.98 -33.32
C GLY A 710 -31.03 -13.58 -32.70
N SER A 711 -30.79 -12.56 -33.51
CA SER A 711 -30.96 -11.15 -33.15
C SER A 711 -32.43 -10.78 -32.95
N LYS A 712 -32.76 -10.09 -31.86
CA LYS A 712 -34.03 -9.35 -31.72
C LYS A 712 -33.95 -8.06 -32.54
N ASP A 713 -35.05 -7.61 -33.14
CA ASP A 713 -35.10 -6.48 -34.09
C ASP A 713 -34.59 -5.13 -33.55
N TYR A 714 -34.44 -5.00 -32.22
CA TYR A 714 -33.94 -3.81 -31.53
C TYR A 714 -32.51 -3.97 -30.97
N CYS A 715 -31.77 -5.01 -31.36
CA CYS A 715 -30.52 -5.40 -30.69
C CYS A 715 -29.39 -5.70 -31.69
N SER A 716 -28.41 -4.80 -31.75
CA SER A 716 -27.20 -4.89 -32.57
C SER A 716 -26.16 -5.92 -32.08
N GLY A 717 -26.47 -6.73 -31.05
CA GLY A 717 -25.59 -7.82 -30.58
C GLY A 717 -25.79 -9.13 -31.36
N LYS A 718 -24.73 -9.94 -31.47
CA LYS A 718 -24.83 -11.37 -31.84
C LYS A 718 -24.55 -12.22 -30.61
N PHE A 719 -25.45 -13.12 -30.25
CA PHE A 719 -25.34 -13.93 -29.03
C PHE A 719 -24.86 -15.34 -29.36
N HIS A 720 -23.97 -15.89 -28.54
CA HIS A 720 -23.46 -17.25 -28.66
C HIS A 720 -23.71 -17.99 -27.34
N ALA A 721 -24.40 -19.13 -27.40
CA ALA A 721 -24.71 -19.95 -26.23
C ALA A 721 -24.15 -21.36 -26.41
N ASN A 722 -23.42 -21.87 -25.41
CA ASN A 722 -22.76 -23.17 -25.46
C ASN A 722 -23.02 -23.93 -24.15
N LYS A 723 -23.16 -25.26 -24.22
CA LYS A 723 -23.25 -26.14 -23.04
C LYS A 723 -22.32 -27.35 -23.18
N HIS A 724 -21.55 -27.65 -22.14
CA HIS A 724 -20.60 -28.75 -22.10
C HIS A 724 -20.73 -29.55 -20.80
N LEU A 725 -20.72 -30.87 -20.88
CA LEU A 725 -20.37 -31.73 -19.74
C LEU A 725 -18.86 -31.61 -19.52
N VAL A 726 -18.42 -31.63 -18.25
CA VAL A 726 -17.01 -31.48 -17.89
C VAL A 726 -16.58 -32.61 -16.95
N THR A 727 -15.40 -33.16 -17.20
CA THR A 727 -14.89 -34.40 -16.59
C THR A 727 -13.82 -34.17 -15.52
N SER A 728 -13.08 -33.07 -15.58
CA SER A 728 -12.04 -32.72 -14.60
C SER A 728 -12.08 -31.26 -14.18
N PHE A 729 -11.51 -30.94 -13.01
CA PHE A 729 -11.47 -29.56 -12.51
C PHE A 729 -10.53 -28.66 -13.35
N THR A 730 -9.46 -29.22 -13.91
CA THR A 730 -8.61 -28.49 -14.87
C THR A 730 -9.36 -28.21 -16.18
N GLU A 731 -10.12 -29.17 -16.71
CA GLU A 731 -11.02 -28.94 -17.84
C GLU A 731 -12.08 -27.87 -17.51
N TYR A 732 -12.65 -27.90 -16.30
CA TYR A 732 -13.61 -26.90 -15.83
C TYR A 732 -13.04 -25.48 -15.87
N LEU A 733 -11.82 -25.27 -15.34
CA LEU A 733 -11.16 -23.97 -15.39
C LEU A 733 -10.82 -23.55 -16.84
N LYS A 734 -10.38 -24.49 -17.70
CA LYS A 734 -10.14 -24.25 -19.14
C LYS A 734 -11.44 -23.83 -19.87
N LYS A 735 -12.56 -24.54 -19.66
CA LYS A 735 -13.87 -24.22 -20.29
C LYS A 735 -14.50 -22.94 -19.74
N LEU A 736 -14.17 -22.55 -18.51
CA LEU A 736 -14.51 -21.24 -17.98
C LEU A 736 -13.73 -20.09 -18.63
N ASP A 737 -12.56 -20.31 -19.24
CA ASP A 737 -11.75 -19.26 -19.90
C ASP A 737 -11.32 -18.09 -18.97
N VAL A 738 -11.45 -18.27 -17.64
CA VAL A 738 -11.11 -17.24 -16.65
C VAL A 738 -9.59 -17.19 -16.45
N SER A 739 -8.99 -16.01 -16.64
CA SER A 739 -7.55 -15.75 -16.48
C SER A 739 -7.01 -16.22 -15.13
N ALA A 740 -6.38 -17.39 -15.11
CA ALA A 740 -5.92 -18.00 -13.87
C ALA A 740 -4.78 -17.20 -13.20
N SER A 741 -3.93 -16.53 -13.98
CA SER A 741 -2.92 -15.60 -13.44
C SER A 741 -3.55 -14.34 -12.82
N ALA A 742 -4.63 -13.79 -13.39
CA ALA A 742 -5.36 -12.69 -12.76
C ALA A 742 -6.01 -13.16 -11.44
N THR A 743 -6.62 -14.35 -11.44
CA THR A 743 -7.19 -14.98 -10.25
C THR A 743 -6.15 -15.25 -9.15
N ILE A 744 -4.95 -15.74 -9.50
CA ILE A 744 -3.82 -15.92 -8.56
C ILE A 744 -3.32 -14.56 -8.05
N SER A 745 -3.13 -13.58 -8.93
CA SER A 745 -2.63 -12.25 -8.57
C SER A 745 -3.55 -11.59 -7.55
N ALA A 746 -4.85 -11.66 -7.80
CA ALA A 746 -5.90 -11.14 -6.94
C ALA A 746 -6.23 -12.05 -5.73
N TRP A 747 -5.73 -13.29 -5.68
CA TRP A 747 -6.04 -14.26 -4.60
C TRP A 747 -5.60 -13.72 -3.24
N GLY A 748 -6.53 -13.57 -2.29
CA GLY A 748 -6.21 -13.03 -0.97
C GLY A 748 -5.84 -11.55 -0.94
N GLN A 749 -5.93 -10.83 -2.07
CA GLN A 749 -6.42 -9.46 -2.04
C GLN A 749 -7.96 -9.52 -2.05
N GLY A 750 -8.64 -8.43 -1.69
CA GLY A 750 -10.08 -8.39 -1.90
C GLY A 750 -10.36 -8.43 -3.40
N ALA A 751 -10.97 -9.52 -3.92
CA ALA A 751 -11.26 -9.66 -5.35
C ALA A 751 -12.64 -10.25 -5.72
N SER A 752 -13.48 -9.58 -6.53
CA SER A 752 -14.87 -10.01 -6.83
C SER A 752 -14.92 -11.05 -7.92
N LEU A 753 -14.28 -12.16 -7.62
CA LEU A 753 -14.46 -13.44 -8.25
C LEU A 753 -15.10 -14.31 -7.18
N SER A 754 -16.37 -14.70 -7.37
CA SER A 754 -17.10 -15.52 -6.42
C SER A 754 -16.49 -16.93 -6.38
N GLY A 755 -15.70 -17.25 -5.35
CA GLY A 755 -14.91 -18.49 -5.29
C GLY A 755 -15.69 -19.81 -5.26
N GLY A 756 -17.01 -19.79 -5.45
CA GLY A 756 -17.81 -20.98 -5.74
C GLY A 756 -17.49 -21.66 -7.09
N TYR A 757 -16.88 -20.97 -8.06
CA TYR A 757 -16.28 -21.69 -9.20
C TYR A 757 -14.97 -22.39 -8.80
N LEU A 758 -14.23 -21.83 -7.85
CA LEU A 758 -12.96 -22.35 -7.34
C LEU A 758 -13.13 -23.45 -6.29
N ASP A 759 -14.36 -23.89 -6.01
CA ASP A 759 -14.67 -24.98 -5.10
C ASP A 759 -14.46 -26.34 -5.81
N GLN A 760 -13.26 -26.91 -5.60
CA GLN A 760 -12.85 -28.21 -6.11
C GLN A 760 -13.38 -29.34 -5.21
N ALA A 761 -13.57 -29.09 -3.92
CA ALA A 761 -14.18 -30.04 -2.98
C ALA A 761 -15.62 -30.41 -3.38
N LYS A 762 -16.41 -29.44 -3.86
CA LYS A 762 -17.75 -29.61 -4.43
C LYS A 762 -17.72 -30.21 -5.84
N PHE A 763 -16.61 -30.08 -6.59
CA PHE A 763 -16.43 -30.75 -7.89
C PHE A 763 -16.10 -32.24 -7.73
N SER A 764 -15.35 -32.59 -6.69
CA SER A 764 -14.78 -33.93 -6.52
C SER A 764 -15.69 -34.91 -5.77
N LYS A 765 -16.87 -34.46 -5.33
CA LYS A 765 -17.98 -35.32 -4.91
C LYS A 765 -18.62 -35.92 -6.18
N SER A 766 -19.26 -37.09 -6.06
CA SER A 766 -19.70 -37.90 -7.20
C SER A 766 -20.88 -37.26 -7.98
N THR A 767 -20.56 -36.23 -8.76
CA THR A 767 -21.48 -35.18 -9.18
C THR A 767 -21.22 -34.81 -10.64
N LEU A 768 -22.21 -35.02 -11.52
CA LEU A 768 -22.10 -34.63 -12.93
C LEU A 768 -22.08 -33.10 -13.03
N THR A 769 -21.05 -32.53 -13.66
CA THR A 769 -20.86 -31.08 -13.74
C THR A 769 -21.00 -30.59 -15.18
N TYR A 770 -22.03 -29.79 -15.44
CA TYR A 770 -22.20 -29.07 -16.71
C TYR A 770 -21.76 -27.62 -16.56
N VAL A 771 -21.12 -27.10 -17.60
CA VAL A 771 -20.82 -25.68 -17.78
C VAL A 771 -21.63 -25.18 -18.97
N ALA A 772 -22.56 -24.26 -18.72
CA ALA A 772 -23.28 -23.54 -19.77
C ALA A 772 -22.82 -22.08 -19.77
N THR A 773 -22.49 -21.54 -20.95
CA THR A 773 -21.98 -20.18 -21.11
C THR A 773 -22.73 -19.44 -22.21
N MET A 774 -22.83 -18.13 -22.07
CA MET A 774 -23.51 -17.27 -23.02
C MET A 774 -22.72 -15.98 -23.17
N SER A 775 -22.22 -15.73 -24.39
CA SER A 775 -21.35 -14.60 -24.73
C SER A 775 -22.07 -13.64 -25.65
N VAL A 776 -21.95 -12.34 -25.38
CA VAL A 776 -22.40 -11.28 -26.29
C VAL A 776 -21.22 -10.89 -27.18
N SER A 777 -21.30 -11.13 -28.48
CA SER A 777 -20.39 -10.52 -29.45
C SER A 777 -20.98 -9.20 -29.95
N LYS A 778 -20.14 -8.18 -30.05
CA LYS A 778 -20.49 -6.85 -30.57
C LYS A 778 -20.52 -6.91 -32.09
N GLN A 779 -21.58 -6.41 -32.71
CA GLN A 779 -21.45 -5.98 -34.11
C GLN A 779 -20.71 -4.64 -34.12
N LEU A 780 -19.76 -4.50 -35.04
CA LEU A 780 -19.21 -3.20 -35.40
C LEU A 780 -20.12 -2.65 -36.51
N ASP A 781 -20.72 -1.48 -36.28
CA ASP A 781 -21.40 -0.73 -37.33
C ASP A 781 -20.36 -0.29 -38.38
N ASP A 782 -20.66 -0.43 -39.66
CA ASP A 782 -19.83 0.02 -40.79
C ASP A 782 -19.54 1.53 -40.74
N ASN A 783 -20.31 2.30 -39.97
CA ASN A 783 -20.08 3.72 -39.70
C ASN A 783 -19.03 4.01 -38.59
N SER A 784 -18.44 2.97 -37.99
CA SER A 784 -17.40 3.12 -36.97
C SER A 784 -16.19 3.92 -37.47
N LYS A 785 -15.73 4.88 -36.66
CA LYS A 785 -14.65 5.82 -37.02
C LYS A 785 -13.23 5.22 -36.93
N PHE A 786 -13.13 3.94 -36.66
CA PHE A 786 -11.89 3.25 -36.33
C PHE A 786 -11.92 1.83 -36.92
N ARG A 787 -10.74 1.24 -37.08
CA ARG A 787 -10.55 -0.18 -37.40
C ARG A 787 -9.59 -0.79 -36.39
N PHE A 788 -9.66 -2.09 -36.17
CA PHE A 788 -8.61 -2.80 -35.44
C PHE A 788 -7.45 -3.04 -36.40
N GLY A 789 -6.23 -2.64 -36.01
CA GLY A 789 -5.02 -2.82 -36.82
C GLY A 789 -4.47 -4.25 -36.69
N ILE A 790 -5.29 -5.25 -37.01
CA ILE A 790 -4.95 -6.68 -36.86
C ILE A 790 -3.78 -7.05 -37.79
N GLU A 791 -3.68 -6.38 -38.93
CA GLU A 791 -2.58 -6.50 -39.89
C GLU A 791 -1.21 -6.08 -39.33
N ASN A 792 -1.14 -5.40 -38.18
CA ASN A 792 0.12 -5.00 -37.55
C ASN A 792 0.75 -6.12 -36.67
N TYR A 793 0.14 -7.31 -36.59
CA TYR A 793 0.62 -8.43 -35.78
C TYR A 793 1.08 -9.61 -36.65
N HIS A 794 2.35 -10.02 -36.50
CA HIS A 794 2.97 -11.12 -37.25
C HIS A 794 3.78 -12.01 -36.31
N ASN A 795 3.71 -13.34 -36.47
CA ASN A 795 4.27 -14.32 -35.51
C ASN A 795 5.78 -14.18 -35.24
N ASP A 796 6.53 -13.51 -36.11
CA ASP A 796 7.97 -13.23 -35.99
C ASP A 796 8.31 -12.01 -35.11
N THR A 797 7.33 -11.16 -34.79
CA THR A 797 7.49 -10.05 -33.83
C THR A 797 6.49 -10.10 -32.67
N PHE A 798 5.32 -10.69 -32.89
CA PHE A 798 4.17 -10.63 -31.98
C PHE A 798 3.30 -11.88 -32.16
N THR A 799 3.12 -12.68 -31.11
CA THR A 799 2.33 -13.91 -31.21
C THR A 799 0.88 -13.59 -31.60
N ARG A 800 0.47 -14.01 -32.81
CA ARG A 800 -0.83 -13.63 -33.36
C ARG A 800 -1.99 -14.03 -32.45
N ASP A 801 -1.91 -15.22 -31.83
CA ASP A 801 -2.93 -15.73 -30.91
C ASP A 801 -3.12 -14.83 -29.66
N PHE A 802 -2.11 -14.07 -29.22
CA PHE A 802 -2.24 -13.10 -28.13
C PHE A 802 -3.03 -11.84 -28.56
N GLY A 803 -2.75 -11.33 -29.76
CA GLY A 803 -3.46 -10.19 -30.35
C GLY A 803 -4.91 -10.56 -30.69
N ASP A 804 -5.08 -11.70 -31.37
CA ASP A 804 -6.36 -12.35 -31.64
C ASP A 804 -7.20 -12.51 -30.34
N ARG A 805 -6.60 -12.92 -29.21
CA ARG A 805 -7.28 -13.00 -27.90
C ARG A 805 -7.61 -11.64 -27.27
N TRP A 806 -6.72 -10.64 -27.36
CA TRP A 806 -7.03 -9.28 -26.89
C TRP A 806 -8.20 -8.67 -27.69
N ILE A 807 -8.17 -8.86 -29.02
CA ILE A 807 -9.27 -8.47 -29.92
C ILE A 807 -10.54 -9.26 -29.59
N LEU A 808 -10.48 -10.55 -29.27
CA LEU A 808 -11.65 -11.30 -28.75
C LEU A 808 -12.19 -10.70 -27.44
N GLY A 809 -11.32 -10.31 -26.50
CA GLY A 809 -11.71 -9.59 -25.29
C GLY A 809 -12.40 -8.26 -25.59
N PHE A 810 -12.03 -7.60 -26.70
CA PHE A 810 -12.69 -6.39 -27.17
C PHE A 810 -13.97 -6.65 -27.98
N LEU A 811 -14.09 -7.75 -28.71
CA LEU A 811 -15.27 -8.10 -29.50
C LEU A 811 -16.36 -8.78 -28.66
N LYS A 812 -15.99 -9.50 -27.59
CA LYS A 812 -16.91 -9.99 -26.55
C LYS A 812 -17.30 -8.81 -25.65
N GLY A 813 -18.58 -8.40 -25.65
CA GLY A 813 -19.08 -7.33 -24.77
C GLY A 813 -19.30 -7.75 -23.32
N GLY A 814 -19.45 -9.05 -23.10
CA GLY A 814 -19.60 -9.66 -21.79
C GLY A 814 -20.04 -11.11 -21.95
N ARG A 815 -19.91 -11.87 -20.87
CA ARG A 815 -20.22 -13.29 -20.84
C ARG A 815 -20.82 -13.68 -19.50
N MET A 816 -21.81 -14.55 -19.54
CA MET A 816 -22.40 -15.21 -18.39
C MET A 816 -21.98 -16.69 -18.45
N ALA A 817 -21.67 -17.27 -17.30
CA ALA A 817 -21.42 -18.70 -17.17
C ALA A 817 -22.20 -19.26 -15.98
N ILE A 818 -22.70 -20.48 -16.10
CA ILE A 818 -23.27 -21.23 -14.99
C ILE A 818 -22.61 -22.61 -14.88
N ARG A 819 -22.33 -23.02 -13.64
CA ARG A 819 -21.97 -24.38 -13.27
C ARG A 819 -23.22 -25.05 -12.72
N VAL A 820 -23.67 -26.12 -13.36
CA VAL A 820 -24.76 -26.97 -12.89
C VAL A 820 -24.14 -28.27 -12.36
N SER A 821 -24.29 -28.54 -11.07
CA SER A 821 -23.70 -29.69 -10.39
C SER A 821 -24.82 -30.64 -9.95
N ILE A 822 -24.86 -31.85 -10.49
CA ILE A 822 -25.96 -32.81 -10.34
C ILE A 822 -25.47 -34.03 -9.56
N THR A 823 -25.89 -34.15 -8.30
CA THR A 823 -25.46 -35.20 -7.37
C THR A 823 -26.55 -36.24 -7.22
N LYS A 824 -26.29 -37.46 -7.67
CA LYS A 824 -27.24 -38.58 -7.67
C LYS A 824 -27.73 -38.93 -6.25
N THR A 825 -29.03 -39.10 -6.06
CA THR A 825 -29.65 -39.50 -4.78
C THR A 825 -30.41 -40.83 -4.86
N SER A 826 -30.84 -41.25 -6.04
CA SER A 826 -31.41 -42.58 -6.31
C SER A 826 -30.37 -43.56 -6.87
N ASN A 827 -30.80 -44.73 -7.36
CA ASN A 827 -29.94 -45.66 -8.09
C ASN A 827 -29.86 -45.42 -9.62
N SER A 828 -30.57 -44.43 -10.19
CA SER A 828 -30.70 -44.17 -11.64
C SER A 828 -29.36 -44.12 -12.41
N SER A 829 -29.32 -44.55 -13.69
CA SER A 829 -28.06 -44.56 -14.46
C SER A 829 -27.51 -43.15 -14.64
N ASN A 830 -26.19 -43.03 -14.73
CA ASN A 830 -25.55 -41.76 -15.03
C ASN A 830 -25.97 -41.22 -16.41
N ASP A 831 -26.15 -42.11 -17.40
CA ASP A 831 -26.52 -41.73 -18.77
C ASP A 831 -27.95 -41.16 -18.86
N ASP A 832 -28.86 -41.72 -18.06
CA ASP A 832 -30.24 -41.26 -17.91
C ASP A 832 -30.30 -39.89 -17.21
N LEU A 833 -29.49 -39.70 -16.15
CA LEU A 833 -29.32 -38.39 -15.51
C LEU A 833 -28.67 -37.37 -16.47
N MET A 834 -27.70 -37.77 -17.31
CA MET A 834 -27.10 -36.90 -18.33
C MET A 834 -28.11 -36.48 -19.40
N ALA A 835 -28.95 -37.40 -19.86
CA ALA A 835 -29.99 -37.12 -20.86
C ALA A 835 -31.02 -36.11 -20.32
N LYS A 836 -31.58 -36.40 -19.13
CA LYS A 836 -32.51 -35.51 -18.41
C LYS A 836 -31.91 -34.13 -18.18
N ALA A 837 -30.65 -34.06 -17.74
CA ALA A 837 -29.92 -32.81 -17.50
C ALA A 837 -29.69 -31.98 -18.77
N SER A 838 -29.30 -32.63 -19.88
CA SER A 838 -29.06 -31.95 -21.15
C SER A 838 -30.35 -31.34 -21.73
N GLU A 839 -31.48 -32.03 -21.57
CA GLU A 839 -32.80 -31.57 -21.98
C GLU A 839 -33.37 -30.49 -21.04
N SER A 840 -33.17 -30.59 -19.73
CA SER A 840 -33.47 -29.49 -18.80
C SER A 840 -32.62 -28.23 -19.07
N LEU A 841 -31.43 -28.37 -19.68
CA LEU A 841 -30.60 -27.26 -20.18
C LEU A 841 -30.93 -26.85 -21.63
N SER A 842 -32.05 -27.26 -22.22
CA SER A 842 -32.50 -26.81 -23.55
C SER A 842 -32.89 -25.33 -23.61
N PHE A 843 -33.22 -24.70 -22.48
CA PHE A 843 -33.58 -23.29 -22.44
C PHE A 843 -32.39 -22.33 -22.59
N TRP A 844 -31.15 -22.82 -22.46
CA TRP A 844 -29.97 -21.98 -22.41
C TRP A 844 -29.65 -21.42 -23.81
N GLY A 845 -29.88 -20.12 -24.00
CA GLY A 845 -29.89 -19.48 -25.33
C GLY A 845 -31.24 -19.47 -26.04
N ALA A 846 -32.34 -19.91 -25.41
CA ALA A 846 -33.67 -19.92 -26.01
C ALA A 846 -34.57 -18.77 -25.49
N SER A 847 -35.10 -17.95 -26.41
CA SER A 847 -36.04 -16.88 -26.11
C SER A 847 -37.47 -17.39 -25.96
N GLY A 848 -38.14 -17.07 -24.86
CA GLY A 848 -39.50 -17.53 -24.54
C GLY A 848 -39.56 -18.14 -23.14
N GLY A 849 -40.66 -18.86 -22.82
CA GLY A 849 -40.79 -19.64 -21.58
C GLY A 849 -40.01 -20.96 -21.61
N LEU A 850 -39.99 -21.68 -20.48
CA LEU A 850 -39.53 -23.08 -20.45
C LEU A 850 -40.48 -23.97 -21.26
N SER A 851 -39.94 -24.93 -22.02
CA SER A 851 -40.73 -25.94 -22.71
C SER A 851 -41.32 -26.95 -21.73
N GLU A 852 -42.44 -27.57 -22.11
CA GLU A 852 -43.10 -28.61 -21.31
C GLU A 852 -42.20 -29.86 -21.15
N SER A 853 -41.42 -30.19 -22.18
CA SER A 853 -40.35 -31.21 -22.11
C SER A 853 -39.30 -30.87 -21.03
N ALA A 854 -38.78 -29.64 -21.02
CA ALA A 854 -37.76 -29.23 -20.05
C ALA A 854 -38.30 -29.30 -18.61
N LYS A 855 -39.54 -28.85 -18.38
CA LYS A 855 -40.22 -28.93 -17.06
C LYS A 855 -40.38 -30.36 -16.57
N ASN A 856 -40.91 -31.26 -17.40
CA ASN A 856 -41.12 -32.66 -17.04
C ASN A 856 -39.79 -33.35 -16.67
N ASN A 857 -38.69 -33.02 -17.36
CA ASN A 857 -37.35 -33.50 -17.00
C ASN A 857 -36.82 -32.90 -15.68
N MET A 858 -37.10 -31.63 -15.38
CA MET A 858 -36.76 -31.00 -14.08
C MET A 858 -37.52 -31.64 -12.91
N GLU A 859 -38.78 -32.04 -13.12
CA GLU A 859 -39.56 -32.76 -12.10
C GLU A 859 -39.04 -34.20 -11.88
N SER A 860 -38.53 -34.86 -12.93
CA SER A 860 -37.85 -36.16 -12.79
C SER A 860 -36.53 -36.01 -12.03
N LEU A 861 -35.69 -35.05 -12.42
CA LEU A 861 -34.42 -34.75 -11.74
C LEU A 861 -34.64 -34.46 -10.24
N SER A 862 -35.70 -33.71 -9.88
CA SER A 862 -36.08 -33.44 -8.48
C SER A 862 -36.28 -34.68 -7.61
N LYS A 863 -36.51 -35.86 -8.21
CA LYS A 863 -36.78 -37.13 -7.52
C LYS A 863 -35.57 -38.08 -7.52
N GLU A 864 -34.54 -37.78 -8.30
CA GLU A 864 -33.43 -38.70 -8.62
C GLU A 864 -32.03 -38.12 -8.33
N ALA A 865 -31.92 -36.78 -8.24
CA ALA A 865 -30.68 -36.09 -7.95
C ALA A 865 -30.92 -34.76 -7.20
N THR A 866 -29.91 -34.31 -6.46
CA THR A 866 -29.81 -32.93 -5.97
C THR A 866 -29.06 -32.09 -7.00
N VAL A 867 -29.68 -30.99 -7.44
CA VAL A 867 -29.09 -30.06 -8.40
C VAL A 867 -28.67 -28.78 -7.69
N ASP A 868 -27.47 -28.29 -7.99
CA ASP A 868 -26.93 -27.01 -7.55
C ASP A 868 -26.53 -26.18 -8.77
N VAL A 869 -26.90 -24.89 -8.80
CA VAL A 869 -26.50 -23.96 -9.86
C VAL A 869 -25.74 -22.80 -9.25
N SER A 870 -24.51 -22.60 -9.73
CA SER A 870 -23.65 -21.47 -9.37
C SER A 870 -23.44 -20.58 -10.59
N THR A 871 -23.63 -19.27 -10.44
CA THR A 871 -23.62 -18.27 -11.53
C THR A 871 -22.39 -17.36 -11.48
N PHE A 872 -21.86 -17.02 -12.65
CA PHE A 872 -20.64 -16.22 -12.84
C PHE A 872 -20.83 -15.24 -14.01
N PHE A 873 -20.22 -14.06 -13.89
CA PHE A 873 -20.34 -12.98 -14.86
C PHE A 873 -18.98 -12.38 -15.21
N GLU A 874 -18.82 -12.01 -16.46
CA GLU A 874 -17.57 -11.61 -17.09
C GLU A 874 -17.83 -10.44 -18.07
N GLY A 875 -16.86 -9.54 -18.22
CA GLY A 875 -17.01 -8.28 -18.95
C GLY A 875 -17.83 -7.20 -18.21
N ASP A 876 -17.72 -5.95 -18.67
CA ASP A 876 -18.43 -4.81 -18.05
C ASP A 876 -19.96 -4.93 -18.19
N LEU A 877 -20.46 -5.57 -19.25
CA LEU A 877 -21.88 -5.90 -19.39
C LEU A 877 -22.32 -7.02 -18.43
N GLY A 878 -21.43 -7.93 -18.04
CA GLY A 878 -21.71 -8.94 -17.02
C GLY A 878 -21.85 -8.33 -15.63
N LEU A 879 -20.96 -7.42 -15.26
CA LEU A 879 -21.02 -6.69 -13.98
C LEU A 879 -22.32 -5.85 -13.85
N LEU A 880 -22.84 -5.31 -14.95
CA LEU A 880 -24.12 -4.58 -14.97
C LEU A 880 -25.36 -5.49 -14.71
N GLY A 881 -25.21 -6.82 -14.73
CA GLY A 881 -26.23 -7.77 -14.31
C GLY A 881 -26.18 -8.14 -12.81
N HIS A 882 -25.14 -7.73 -12.07
CA HIS A 882 -24.88 -8.23 -10.72
C HIS A 882 -25.96 -7.83 -9.69
N ASP A 883 -26.68 -6.73 -9.90
CA ASP A 883 -27.81 -6.30 -9.06
C ASP A 883 -29.04 -7.24 -9.14
N ILE A 884 -29.09 -8.11 -10.15
CA ILE A 884 -30.25 -8.98 -10.46
C ILE A 884 -30.10 -10.36 -9.81
N VAL A 885 -28.90 -10.72 -9.32
CA VAL A 885 -28.54 -12.08 -8.87
C VAL A 885 -29.02 -12.33 -7.43
N PRO A 886 -29.96 -13.28 -7.20
CA PRO A 886 -30.28 -13.73 -5.84
C PRO A 886 -29.08 -14.44 -5.22
N LYS A 887 -28.85 -14.25 -3.91
CA LYS A 887 -27.87 -15.07 -3.19
C LYS A 887 -28.33 -16.53 -3.23
N SER A 888 -27.42 -17.45 -3.55
CA SER A 888 -27.69 -18.87 -3.73
C SER A 888 -28.48 -19.48 -2.56
N SER A 889 -29.78 -19.66 -2.77
CA SER A 889 -30.69 -20.34 -1.86
C SER A 889 -30.87 -21.78 -2.31
N SER A 890 -30.59 -22.73 -1.42
CA SER A 890 -30.89 -24.16 -1.63
C SER A 890 -32.41 -24.41 -1.56
N MET A 891 -33.11 -23.99 -2.61
CA MET A 891 -34.55 -24.23 -2.79
C MET A 891 -34.76 -25.55 -3.53
N ASN A 892 -35.68 -26.37 -3.03
CA ASN A 892 -36.34 -27.41 -3.81
C ASN A 892 -37.76 -26.90 -4.12
N PRO A 893 -38.29 -27.06 -5.34
CA PRO A 893 -37.88 -28.04 -6.36
C PRO A 893 -36.75 -27.60 -7.31
N VAL A 894 -36.24 -28.54 -8.11
CA VAL A 894 -35.20 -28.27 -9.12
C VAL A 894 -35.73 -27.37 -10.27
N GLU A 895 -37.05 -27.35 -10.51
CA GLU A 895 -37.69 -26.43 -11.45
C GLU A 895 -37.45 -24.95 -11.07
N ASP A 896 -37.48 -24.60 -9.78
CA ASP A 896 -37.20 -23.22 -9.31
C ASP A 896 -35.75 -22.82 -9.58
N ILE A 897 -34.80 -23.74 -9.38
CA ILE A 897 -33.37 -23.51 -9.58
C ILE A 897 -33.08 -23.20 -11.07
N PHE A 898 -33.61 -24.03 -11.99
CA PHE A 898 -33.44 -23.78 -13.42
C PHE A 898 -34.27 -22.59 -13.92
N SER A 899 -35.46 -22.33 -13.35
CA SER A 899 -36.26 -21.15 -13.66
C SER A 899 -35.54 -19.85 -13.26
N GLN A 900 -34.87 -19.83 -12.10
CA GLN A 900 -34.03 -18.72 -11.66
C GLN A 900 -32.81 -18.55 -12.58
N ALA A 901 -32.14 -19.63 -12.95
CA ALA A 901 -31.03 -19.60 -13.92
C ALA A 901 -31.47 -19.04 -15.29
N LYS A 902 -32.69 -19.38 -15.74
CA LYS A 902 -33.29 -18.79 -16.95
C LYS A 902 -33.59 -17.30 -16.80
N GLN A 903 -34.22 -16.88 -15.71
CA GLN A 903 -34.52 -15.46 -15.49
C GLN A 903 -33.25 -14.59 -15.53
N LEU A 904 -32.14 -15.09 -14.97
CA LEU A 904 -30.83 -14.43 -15.04
C LEU A 904 -30.25 -14.39 -16.46
N SER A 905 -30.39 -15.48 -17.22
CA SER A 905 -30.02 -15.53 -18.65
C SER A 905 -30.82 -14.52 -19.48
N ASP A 906 -32.15 -14.49 -19.34
CA ASP A 906 -33.02 -13.58 -20.09
C ASP A 906 -32.77 -12.10 -19.72
N ALA A 907 -32.52 -11.81 -18.43
CA ALA A 907 -32.17 -10.47 -17.96
C ALA A 907 -30.79 -10.00 -18.45
N PHE A 908 -29.80 -10.89 -18.53
CA PHE A 908 -28.49 -10.58 -19.12
C PHE A 908 -28.62 -10.23 -20.62
N LEU A 909 -29.40 -11.01 -21.38
CA LEU A 909 -29.70 -10.74 -22.79
C LEU A 909 -30.38 -9.37 -22.98
N GLU A 910 -31.38 -9.05 -22.15
CA GLU A 910 -32.09 -7.77 -22.24
C GLU A 910 -31.22 -6.58 -21.83
N SER A 911 -30.41 -6.72 -20.78
CA SER A 911 -29.49 -5.67 -20.31
C SER A 911 -28.41 -5.34 -21.35
N ALA A 912 -27.89 -6.36 -22.05
CA ALA A 912 -26.95 -6.19 -23.14
C ALA A 912 -27.56 -5.41 -24.33
N CYS A 913 -28.78 -5.77 -24.75
CA CYS A 913 -29.48 -5.09 -25.85
C CYS A 913 -29.80 -3.61 -25.54
N LYS A 914 -29.91 -3.21 -24.28
CA LYS A 914 -30.24 -1.83 -23.87
C LYS A 914 -29.03 -0.89 -23.77
N HIS A 915 -27.81 -1.34 -24.09
CA HIS A 915 -26.56 -0.67 -23.68
C HIS A 915 -25.69 -0.06 -24.80
N GLU A 916 -26.25 0.24 -25.97
CA GLU A 916 -25.51 0.70 -27.18
C GLU A 916 -24.61 1.95 -27.00
N VAL A 917 -24.83 2.78 -25.96
CA VAL A 917 -24.27 4.14 -25.86
C VAL A 917 -22.90 4.23 -25.14
N LYS A 918 -22.35 3.13 -24.59
CA LYS A 918 -21.10 3.20 -23.78
C LYS A 918 -19.79 2.93 -24.53
N TYR A 919 -19.79 2.16 -25.62
CA TYR A 919 -18.53 1.68 -26.22
C TYR A 919 -17.69 2.74 -26.93
N GLY A 920 -18.32 3.79 -27.48
CA GLY A 920 -17.58 4.94 -28.03
C GLY A 920 -16.67 5.62 -27.00
N VAL A 921 -17.17 5.78 -25.77
CA VAL A 921 -16.42 6.41 -24.67
C VAL A 921 -15.23 5.56 -24.23
N VAL A 922 -15.41 4.24 -24.18
CA VAL A 922 -14.32 3.28 -23.86
C VAL A 922 -13.23 3.31 -24.94
N LEU A 923 -13.60 3.34 -26.22
CA LEU A 923 -12.63 3.47 -27.32
C LEU A 923 -11.94 4.84 -27.35
N GLU A 924 -12.66 5.91 -27.01
CA GLU A 924 -12.09 7.25 -26.94
C GLU A 924 -11.11 7.43 -25.78
N SER A 925 -11.15 6.58 -24.74
CA SER A 925 -10.21 6.58 -23.60
C SER A 925 -8.92 5.80 -23.82
N TYR A 926 -8.79 4.99 -24.88
CA TYR A 926 -7.50 4.42 -25.26
C TYR A 926 -6.68 5.44 -26.08
N GLU A 927 -5.45 5.70 -25.63
CA GLU A 927 -4.52 6.56 -26.35
C GLU A 927 -3.66 5.73 -27.32
N THR A 928 -3.83 5.99 -28.62
CA THR A 928 -2.86 5.58 -29.63
C THR A 928 -1.64 6.49 -29.52
N LEU A 929 -0.67 6.07 -28.70
CA LEU A 929 0.65 6.68 -28.63
C LEU A 929 1.32 6.66 -30.03
N PRO A 930 1.87 7.79 -30.51
CA PRO A 930 2.67 7.83 -31.74
C PRO A 930 3.96 6.99 -31.64
N ASP A 931 4.52 6.69 -32.81
CA ASP A 931 5.93 6.30 -32.99
C ASP A 931 6.42 5.03 -32.26
N PHE A 932 5.56 4.01 -32.13
CA PHE A 932 5.97 2.67 -31.68
C PHE A 932 6.86 1.94 -32.69
N PRO A 933 7.83 1.11 -32.25
CA PRO A 933 8.55 0.21 -33.14
C PRO A 933 7.61 -0.86 -33.70
N ARG A 934 7.46 -0.92 -35.03
CA ARG A 934 6.70 -1.98 -35.74
C ARG A 934 7.25 -3.39 -35.51
N ASN A 935 8.46 -3.50 -34.98
CA ASN A 935 9.20 -4.74 -34.81
C ASN A 935 9.49 -5.06 -33.33
N GLN A 936 8.75 -4.48 -32.37
CA GLN A 936 8.99 -4.79 -30.95
C GLN A 936 8.60 -6.24 -30.64
N HIS A 937 9.60 -7.05 -30.28
CA HIS A 937 9.44 -8.46 -29.93
C HIS A 937 8.62 -8.64 -28.64
N VAL A 938 7.39 -9.16 -28.76
CA VAL A 938 6.51 -9.47 -27.62
C VAL A 938 6.68 -10.92 -27.19
N ALA A 939 6.87 -11.13 -25.88
CA ALA A 939 7.07 -12.43 -25.28
C ALA A 939 5.87 -13.38 -25.47
N ASP A 940 6.14 -14.62 -25.87
CA ASP A 940 5.15 -15.69 -25.85
C ASP A 940 4.89 -16.14 -24.40
N TYR A 941 3.62 -16.08 -23.99
CA TYR A 941 3.13 -16.53 -22.68
C TYR A 941 2.23 -17.75 -22.78
N SER A 942 2.15 -18.44 -23.93
CA SER A 942 1.23 -19.57 -24.13
C SER A 942 1.42 -20.67 -23.09
N ASP A 943 2.67 -21.11 -22.88
CA ASP A 943 3.02 -22.12 -21.87
C ASP A 943 2.79 -21.62 -20.43
N ALA A 944 2.93 -20.31 -20.20
CA ALA A 944 2.68 -19.66 -18.91
C ALA A 944 1.19 -19.58 -18.57
N ILE A 945 0.34 -19.25 -19.54
CA ILE A 945 -1.12 -19.26 -19.45
C ILE A 945 -1.59 -20.66 -19.07
N VAL A 946 -1.18 -21.68 -19.84
CA VAL A 946 -1.49 -23.09 -19.55
C VAL A 946 -1.04 -23.45 -18.13
N LYS A 947 0.20 -23.12 -17.76
CA LYS A 947 0.74 -23.46 -16.45
C LYS A 947 0.05 -22.77 -15.27
N SER A 948 -0.50 -21.57 -15.47
CA SER A 948 -1.20 -20.85 -14.39
C SER A 948 -2.48 -21.52 -13.93
N PHE A 949 -3.15 -22.31 -14.78
CA PHE A 949 -4.30 -23.13 -14.37
C PHE A 949 -3.92 -24.25 -13.38
N ASP A 950 -2.71 -24.81 -13.50
CA ASP A 950 -2.21 -25.82 -12.54
C ASP A 950 -1.87 -25.18 -11.19
N VAL A 951 -1.12 -24.07 -11.22
CA VAL A 951 -0.74 -23.31 -10.02
C VAL A 951 -1.99 -22.83 -9.27
N LEU A 952 -3.04 -22.42 -9.99
CA LEU A 952 -4.34 -22.08 -9.41
C LEU A 952 -5.03 -23.31 -8.79
N GLY A 953 -5.01 -24.47 -9.46
CA GLY A 953 -5.56 -25.72 -8.93
C GLY A 953 -4.90 -26.17 -7.63
N GLN A 954 -3.59 -26.03 -7.48
CA GLN A 954 -2.90 -26.32 -6.20
C GLN A 954 -3.21 -25.26 -5.13
N LEU A 955 -3.30 -23.98 -5.51
CA LEU A 955 -3.65 -22.89 -4.60
C LEU A 955 -5.07 -23.03 -4.02
N VAL A 956 -6.00 -23.58 -4.82
CA VAL A 956 -7.33 -24.02 -4.39
C VAL A 956 -7.22 -25.10 -3.30
N LYS A 957 -6.55 -26.23 -3.58
CA LYS A 957 -6.36 -27.32 -2.61
C LYS A 957 -5.73 -26.86 -1.29
N VAL A 958 -4.69 -26.01 -1.37
CA VAL A 958 -4.04 -25.37 -0.21
C VAL A 958 -5.06 -24.58 0.61
N THR A 959 -5.91 -23.79 -0.05
CA THR A 959 -6.92 -22.93 0.61
C THR A 959 -8.03 -23.75 1.27
N GLU A 960 -8.54 -24.79 0.60
CA GLU A 960 -9.57 -25.68 1.14
C GLU A 960 -9.05 -26.48 2.35
N LEU A 961 -7.81 -27.00 2.28
CA LEU A 961 -7.13 -27.65 3.39
C LEU A 961 -6.92 -26.69 4.58
N LYS A 962 -6.50 -25.46 4.30
CA LYS A 962 -6.34 -24.39 5.30
C LYS A 962 -7.68 -24.08 6.00
N GLU A 963 -8.77 -23.93 5.25
CA GLU A 963 -10.11 -23.71 5.80
C GLU A 963 -10.56 -24.89 6.68
N ALA A 964 -10.41 -26.13 6.21
CA ALA A 964 -10.78 -27.32 6.99
C ALA A 964 -10.03 -27.42 8.33
N LEU A 965 -8.72 -27.15 8.33
CA LEU A 965 -7.88 -27.19 9.54
C LEU A 965 -8.18 -26.04 10.52
N VAL A 966 -8.45 -24.83 10.02
CA VAL A 966 -8.81 -23.68 10.86
C VAL A 966 -10.21 -23.87 11.47
N ARG A 967 -11.17 -24.42 10.72
CA ARG A 967 -12.54 -24.73 11.19
C ARG A 967 -12.59 -25.94 12.13
N SER A 968 -11.62 -26.85 12.08
CA SER A 968 -11.53 -28.00 13.00
C SER A 968 -11.42 -27.57 14.47
N LYS A 969 -12.10 -28.31 15.36
CA LYS A 969 -11.97 -28.15 16.82
C LYS A 969 -10.85 -29.00 17.43
N GLU A 970 -10.28 -29.92 16.66
CA GLU A 970 -9.26 -30.87 17.10
C GLU A 970 -7.82 -30.35 16.86
N VAL A 971 -7.65 -29.41 15.93
CA VAL A 971 -6.37 -28.75 15.65
C VAL A 971 -6.09 -27.68 16.70
N PRO A 972 -4.95 -27.72 17.43
CA PRO A 972 -4.62 -26.69 18.43
C PRO A 972 -4.41 -25.30 17.80
N GLU A 973 -4.77 -24.25 18.55
CA GLU A 973 -4.73 -22.87 18.06
C GLU A 973 -3.31 -22.41 17.64
N SER A 974 -2.28 -22.94 18.30
CA SER A 974 -0.86 -22.73 17.93
C SER A 974 -0.52 -23.31 16.55
N TYR A 975 -1.17 -24.39 16.13
CA TYR A 975 -1.02 -24.96 14.79
C TYR A 975 -1.83 -24.20 13.75
N LYS A 976 -3.06 -23.75 14.07
CA LYS A 976 -3.88 -22.94 13.15
C LYS A 976 -3.17 -21.66 12.70
N ASN A 977 -2.53 -20.96 13.63
CA ASN A 977 -1.72 -19.78 13.34
C ASN A 977 -0.56 -20.08 12.37
N ASN A 978 0.06 -21.26 12.46
CA ASN A 978 1.12 -21.68 11.54
C ASN A 978 0.58 -22.14 10.18
N VAL A 979 -0.58 -22.79 10.13
CA VAL A 979 -1.29 -23.14 8.89
C VAL A 979 -1.66 -21.87 8.11
N GLN A 980 -2.26 -20.88 8.78
CA GLN A 980 -2.60 -19.59 8.18
C GLN A 980 -1.38 -18.87 7.57
N ARG A 981 -0.29 -18.70 8.35
CA ARG A 981 0.96 -18.07 7.86
C ARG A 981 1.61 -18.82 6.69
N THR A 982 1.57 -20.14 6.69
CA THR A 982 2.14 -20.93 5.59
C THR A 982 1.29 -20.80 4.32
N ALA A 983 -0.04 -20.71 4.43
CA ALA A 983 -0.92 -20.46 3.29
C ALA A 983 -0.74 -19.04 2.71
N GLU A 984 -0.56 -18.03 3.55
CA GLU A 984 -0.20 -16.66 3.12
C GLU A 984 1.13 -16.64 2.36
N SER A 985 2.09 -17.47 2.78
CA SER A 985 3.38 -17.65 2.09
C SER A 985 3.22 -18.30 0.71
N VAL A 986 2.32 -19.30 0.57
CA VAL A 986 1.98 -19.89 -0.74
C VAL A 986 1.46 -18.81 -1.70
N VAL A 987 0.49 -17.99 -1.27
CA VAL A 987 -0.07 -16.90 -2.09
C VAL A 987 1.02 -15.94 -2.56
N SER A 988 1.94 -15.55 -1.67
CA SER A 988 3.06 -14.67 -2.00
C SER A 988 3.97 -15.26 -3.09
N LEU A 989 4.32 -16.55 -2.98
CA LEU A 989 5.14 -17.24 -3.97
C LEU A 989 4.43 -17.38 -5.32
N CYS A 990 3.12 -17.62 -5.36
CA CYS A 990 2.36 -17.66 -6.61
C CYS A 990 2.35 -16.30 -7.33
N ARG A 991 2.24 -15.18 -6.60
CA ARG A 991 2.38 -13.83 -7.17
C ARG A 991 3.81 -13.54 -7.65
N GLN A 992 4.82 -14.00 -6.90
CA GLN A 992 6.22 -13.84 -7.30
C GLN A 992 6.54 -14.63 -8.58
N TRP A 993 6.02 -15.85 -8.71
CA TRP A 993 6.13 -16.66 -9.93
C TRP A 993 5.56 -15.92 -11.15
N ILE A 994 4.34 -15.39 -11.05
CA ILE A 994 3.72 -14.59 -12.13
C ILE A 994 4.59 -13.39 -12.50
N ASN A 995 5.05 -12.62 -11.51
CA ASN A 995 5.90 -11.45 -11.76
C ASN A 995 7.21 -11.82 -12.46
N ASN A 996 7.87 -12.90 -12.04
CA ASN A 996 9.13 -13.34 -12.62
C ASN A 996 8.95 -13.86 -14.05
N VAL A 997 7.91 -14.64 -14.32
CA VAL A 997 7.55 -15.11 -15.68
C VAL A 997 7.20 -13.93 -16.59
N THR A 998 6.39 -12.98 -16.09
CA THR A 998 5.99 -11.74 -16.81
C THR A 998 7.17 -10.84 -17.17
N ASN A 999 8.26 -10.93 -16.42
CA ASN A 999 9.50 -10.20 -16.69
C ASN A 999 10.54 -11.09 -17.41
N GLN A 1000 10.14 -12.26 -17.92
CA GLN A 1000 10.98 -13.29 -18.57
C GLN A 1000 12.22 -13.75 -17.77
N VAL A 1001 12.18 -13.64 -16.43
CA VAL A 1001 13.31 -13.98 -15.55
C VAL A 1001 13.47 -15.50 -15.38
N ILE A 1002 12.40 -16.27 -15.58
CA ILE A 1002 12.36 -17.73 -15.39
C ILE A 1002 11.45 -18.39 -16.45
N ASP A 1003 11.79 -19.62 -16.86
CA ASP A 1003 10.91 -20.47 -17.67
C ASP A 1003 9.61 -20.78 -16.90
N PRO A 1004 8.41 -20.54 -17.48
CA PRO A 1004 7.14 -20.79 -16.79
C PRO A 1004 6.92 -22.24 -16.37
N VAL A 1005 7.32 -23.22 -17.19
CA VAL A 1005 6.91 -24.62 -16.98
C VAL A 1005 7.67 -25.25 -15.82
N SER A 1006 9.00 -25.17 -15.83
CA SER A 1006 9.85 -25.73 -14.77
C SER A 1006 9.73 -24.97 -13.45
N SER A 1007 9.56 -23.65 -13.48
CA SER A 1007 9.34 -22.85 -12.27
C SER A 1007 7.95 -23.08 -11.68
N GLY A 1008 6.92 -23.23 -12.53
CA GLY A 1008 5.57 -23.61 -12.10
C GLY A 1008 5.55 -24.99 -11.45
N ASN A 1009 6.20 -25.98 -12.07
CA ASN A 1009 6.38 -27.31 -11.48
C ASN A 1009 7.10 -27.24 -10.11
N SER A 1010 8.15 -26.42 -9.99
CA SER A 1010 8.89 -26.22 -8.73
C SER A 1010 8.05 -25.58 -7.64
N LEU A 1011 7.16 -24.65 -8.01
CA LEU A 1011 6.20 -24.03 -7.10
C LEU A 1011 5.12 -25.02 -6.62
N GLU A 1012 4.59 -25.87 -7.52
CA GLU A 1012 3.65 -26.92 -7.14
C GLU A 1012 4.30 -27.96 -6.21
N ASP A 1013 5.54 -28.39 -6.48
CA ASP A 1013 6.29 -29.27 -5.58
C ASP A 1013 6.52 -28.64 -4.21
N TRP A 1014 6.72 -27.32 -4.15
CA TRP A 1014 6.80 -26.60 -2.88
C TRP A 1014 5.45 -26.56 -2.14
N MET A 1015 4.33 -26.30 -2.83
CA MET A 1015 2.99 -26.36 -2.24
C MET A 1015 2.68 -27.75 -1.68
N GLN A 1016 2.95 -28.81 -2.46
CA GLN A 1016 2.72 -30.19 -2.04
C GLN A 1016 3.52 -30.51 -0.77
N THR A 1017 4.85 -30.34 -0.82
CA THR A 1017 5.74 -30.76 0.27
C THR A 1017 5.70 -29.87 1.51
N SER A 1018 5.63 -28.55 1.32
CA SER A 1018 5.75 -27.56 2.43
C SER A 1018 4.40 -27.20 3.05
N PHE A 1019 3.28 -27.50 2.39
CA PHE A 1019 1.93 -27.27 2.90
C PHE A 1019 1.08 -28.54 2.95
N ILE A 1020 0.80 -29.17 1.81
CA ILE A 1020 -0.20 -30.26 1.74
C ILE A 1020 0.25 -31.47 2.56
N ASP A 1021 1.39 -32.08 2.24
CA ASP A 1021 1.92 -33.27 2.92
C ASP A 1021 2.19 -33.02 4.41
N LYS A 1022 2.56 -31.78 4.75
CA LYS A 1022 2.86 -31.32 6.12
C LYS A 1022 1.63 -31.18 7.00
N TYR A 1023 0.49 -30.74 6.45
CA TYR A 1023 -0.71 -30.39 7.23
C TYR A 1023 -1.92 -31.28 6.98
N LYS A 1024 -2.02 -31.99 5.86
CA LYS A 1024 -3.03 -33.02 5.57
C LYS A 1024 -3.16 -34.08 6.70
N PRO A 1025 -2.08 -34.57 7.33
CA PRO A 1025 -2.19 -35.54 8.44
C PRO A 1025 -2.87 -34.98 9.72
N LEU A 1026 -3.13 -33.68 9.80
CA LEU A 1026 -3.84 -33.02 10.91
C LEU A 1026 -5.35 -32.87 10.65
N LEU A 1027 -5.87 -33.32 9.49
CA LEU A 1027 -7.30 -33.38 9.27
C LEU A 1027 -7.94 -34.42 10.22
N PRO A 1028 -9.11 -34.11 10.82
CA PRO A 1028 -9.87 -35.10 11.60
C PRO A 1028 -10.09 -36.37 10.79
N LYS A 1029 -9.67 -37.52 11.33
CA LYS A 1029 -10.01 -38.81 10.73
C LYS A 1029 -11.53 -38.97 10.79
N PRO A 1030 -12.20 -39.41 9.72
CA PRO A 1030 -13.62 -39.70 9.79
C PRO A 1030 -13.88 -40.71 10.91
N PRO A 1031 -14.95 -40.55 11.72
CA PRO A 1031 -15.28 -41.53 12.75
C PRO A 1031 -15.45 -42.90 12.09
N PRO A 1032 -14.97 -44.00 12.72
CA PRO A 1032 -15.12 -45.32 12.16
C PRO A 1032 -16.60 -45.57 11.86
N SER A 1033 -16.88 -45.98 10.62
CA SER A 1033 -18.25 -46.23 10.15
C SER A 1033 -18.94 -47.17 11.13
N LYS A 1034 -20.10 -46.75 11.65
CA LYS A 1034 -20.97 -47.67 12.40
C LYS A 1034 -21.20 -48.92 11.54
N PRO A 1035 -21.11 -50.13 12.11
CA PRO A 1035 -21.56 -51.33 11.40
C PRO A 1035 -22.97 -51.11 10.88
N GLU A 1036 -23.25 -51.54 9.66
CA GLU A 1036 -24.62 -51.51 9.14
C GLU A 1036 -25.54 -52.30 10.07
N PRO A 1037 -26.77 -51.83 10.33
CA PRO A 1037 -27.73 -52.60 11.11
C PRO A 1037 -28.03 -53.89 10.35
N GLN A 1038 -27.66 -55.04 10.94
CA GLN A 1038 -28.02 -56.33 10.35
C GLN A 1038 -29.55 -56.43 10.22
N PRO A 1039 -30.07 -56.94 9.09
CA PRO A 1039 -31.51 -57.05 8.89
C PRO A 1039 -32.12 -58.00 9.92
N GLU A 1040 -33.32 -57.68 10.39
CA GLU A 1040 -34.06 -58.55 11.32
C GLU A 1040 -34.29 -59.93 10.69
N PRO A 1041 -33.99 -61.04 11.40
CA PRO A 1041 -34.15 -62.38 10.86
C PRO A 1041 -35.63 -62.75 10.75
N GLN A 1042 -36.11 -63.01 9.53
CA GLN A 1042 -37.45 -63.59 9.34
C GLN A 1042 -37.54 -65.01 9.95
N PRO A 1043 -38.70 -65.41 10.50
CA PRO A 1043 -38.80 -66.63 11.29
C PRO A 1043 -38.88 -67.90 10.43
N THR A 1044 -37.78 -68.65 10.33
CA THR A 1044 -37.76 -70.00 9.72
C THR A 1044 -38.02 -71.10 10.78
N PRO A 1045 -39.03 -71.96 10.62
CA PRO A 1045 -39.46 -72.87 11.69
C PRO A 1045 -38.73 -74.23 11.75
N LYS A 1046 -37.90 -74.37 12.79
CA LYS A 1046 -37.97 -75.45 13.81
C LYS A 1046 -37.37 -76.86 13.51
N VAL A 1047 -37.17 -77.59 14.61
CA VAL A 1047 -36.81 -79.04 14.80
C VAL A 1047 -35.35 -79.46 14.43
N PRO A 1048 -34.76 -80.51 15.09
CA PRO A 1048 -33.63 -80.22 15.99
C PRO A 1048 -32.46 -81.22 15.99
N CYS A 1049 -31.41 -80.95 16.80
CA CYS A 1049 -30.84 -81.97 17.72
C CYS A 1049 -29.98 -81.36 18.86
N ARG A 1050 -29.54 -82.22 19.80
CA ARG A 1050 -29.03 -81.92 21.16
C ARG A 1050 -27.49 -81.84 21.27
N GLU A 1051 -27.02 -81.37 22.44
CA GLU A 1051 -25.79 -81.80 23.18
C GLU A 1051 -24.39 -81.52 22.54
N THR A 1052 -23.26 -81.27 23.24
CA THR A 1052 -22.92 -80.60 24.54
C THR A 1052 -21.39 -80.33 24.59
N VAL A 1053 -20.95 -79.16 25.13
CA VAL A 1053 -19.94 -78.94 26.23
C VAL A 1053 -18.77 -79.97 26.41
N PRO A 1054 -17.47 -79.60 26.68
CA PRO A 1054 -16.68 -78.36 26.42
C PRO A 1054 -15.12 -78.52 26.17
N CYS A 1055 -14.41 -77.38 26.03
CA CYS A 1055 -13.04 -77.05 26.57
C CYS A 1055 -11.68 -77.68 26.11
N TYR A 1056 -10.67 -76.77 26.17
CA TYR A 1056 -9.22 -76.90 26.41
C TYR A 1056 -8.20 -77.07 25.25
N ASN A 1057 -6.97 -76.59 25.50
CA ASN A 1057 -5.90 -76.29 24.54
C ASN A 1057 -4.86 -77.42 24.39
N GLU A 1058 -4.16 -77.52 23.24
CA GLU A 1058 -2.67 -77.46 23.20
C GLU A 1058 -2.01 -77.43 21.77
N MET A 1059 -0.77 -76.91 21.75
CA MET A 1059 0.39 -77.26 20.89
C MET A 1059 0.42 -77.21 19.33
N LEU A 1060 1.26 -76.29 18.82
CA LEU A 1060 2.45 -76.54 17.96
C LEU A 1060 2.37 -77.43 16.67
N ARG A 1061 2.52 -76.81 15.47
CA ARG A 1061 3.78 -76.85 14.63
C ARG A 1061 3.68 -76.35 13.16
N LEU A 1062 4.69 -75.56 12.79
CA LEU A 1062 5.47 -75.53 11.53
C LEU A 1062 4.84 -75.84 10.14
N LYS A 1063 5.06 -74.89 9.22
CA LYS A 1063 5.04 -74.97 7.73
C LYS A 1063 3.67 -75.27 7.07
N GLY A 1064 3.26 -74.60 6.00
CA GLY A 1064 3.93 -73.47 5.30
C GLY A 1064 3.52 -73.37 3.83
N SER A 1065 2.35 -72.80 3.56
CA SER A 1065 1.85 -72.37 2.23
C SER A 1065 0.82 -71.24 2.43
N PRO A 1066 0.56 -70.39 1.42
CA PRO A 1066 0.16 -69.00 1.68
C PRO A 1066 -1.36 -68.73 1.73
N GLY A 1067 -1.74 -67.74 2.54
CA GLY A 1067 -3.10 -67.15 2.51
C GLY A 1067 -3.33 -66.05 3.56
N ALA A 1068 -3.53 -64.82 3.07
CA ALA A 1068 -4.09 -63.63 3.75
C ALA A 1068 -3.31 -62.93 4.90
N LEU A 1069 -3.27 -61.59 4.80
CA LEU A 1069 -3.13 -60.57 5.87
C LEU A 1069 -1.77 -60.56 6.64
N GLU A 1070 -1.34 -59.47 7.30
CA GLU A 1070 -2.03 -58.23 7.71
C GLU A 1070 -1.09 -56.98 7.65
N THR A 1071 -1.41 -55.92 8.40
CA THR A 1071 -0.63 -54.69 8.67
C THR A 1071 0.71 -54.97 9.41
N ASP A 1072 1.64 -54.03 9.66
CA ASP A 1072 1.52 -52.60 9.95
C ASP A 1072 2.78 -51.75 9.62
N CYS A 1073 2.67 -50.46 9.90
CA CYS A 1073 3.62 -49.36 9.81
C CYS A 1073 4.94 -49.51 10.62
N ARG A 1074 5.76 -48.45 10.53
CA ARG A 1074 6.89 -48.07 11.43
C ARG A 1074 8.26 -48.70 11.15
N THR A 1075 8.83 -48.36 9.99
CA THR A 1075 10.18 -47.76 9.84
C THR A 1075 10.33 -47.32 8.38
N GLY A 1076 10.87 -46.15 8.02
CA GLY A 1076 11.50 -45.10 8.81
C GLY A 1076 12.88 -44.80 8.24
N GLN A 1077 13.04 -43.65 7.56
CA GLN A 1077 14.26 -43.18 6.85
C GLN A 1077 14.57 -43.91 5.53
N PHE A 1078 15.21 -43.30 4.52
CA PHE A 1078 15.55 -41.87 4.32
C PHE A 1078 15.52 -41.48 2.83
N SER A 1079 15.69 -40.18 2.55
CA SER A 1079 15.85 -39.57 1.22
C SER A 1079 16.98 -40.21 0.39
N ARG A 1080 17.00 -40.16 -0.94
CA ARG A 1080 17.25 -38.92 -1.72
C ARG A 1080 17.06 -39.13 -3.24
N ARG A 1081 16.80 -38.01 -3.94
CA ARG A 1081 17.44 -37.54 -5.20
C ARG A 1081 18.13 -38.61 -6.10
N LYS A 1082 17.96 -38.59 -7.43
CA LYS A 1082 17.86 -37.40 -8.31
C LYS A 1082 17.40 -37.71 -9.75
N THR A 1083 17.07 -36.65 -10.47
CA THR A 1083 17.15 -36.40 -11.94
C THR A 1083 18.21 -37.20 -12.73
N ALA A 1084 18.13 -37.38 -14.06
CA ALA A 1084 17.07 -37.20 -15.09
C ALA A 1084 17.64 -37.53 -16.51
N HIS A 1085 16.81 -37.39 -17.55
CA HIS A 1085 17.11 -37.11 -18.97
C HIS A 1085 17.46 -38.25 -19.96
N PHE A 1086 17.16 -37.92 -21.23
CA PHE A 1086 17.47 -38.58 -22.52
C PHE A 1086 16.76 -39.92 -22.79
N ASP A 1087 15.76 -40.05 -23.68
CA ASP A 1087 15.39 -39.33 -24.95
C ASP A 1087 16.43 -39.50 -26.08
N PRO A 1088 16.06 -39.77 -27.36
CA PRO A 1088 14.74 -40.07 -27.97
C PRO A 1088 14.65 -41.42 -28.73
N GLN A 1089 13.45 -41.75 -29.24
CA GLN A 1089 13.13 -42.27 -30.61
C GLN A 1089 12.13 -43.44 -30.72
N PHE A 1090 10.94 -43.11 -31.28
CA PHE A 1090 10.15 -43.82 -32.30
C PHE A 1090 9.61 -45.26 -32.11
N MET A 1091 8.26 -45.34 -32.15
CA MET A 1091 7.39 -46.43 -32.67
C MET A 1091 7.44 -47.83 -32.02
N GLY A 1092 6.26 -48.40 -31.74
CA GLY A 1092 6.11 -49.86 -31.57
C GLY A 1092 5.02 -50.29 -30.59
N ASP A 1093 3.88 -50.70 -31.14
CA ASP A 1093 2.70 -51.23 -30.46
C ASP A 1093 2.93 -52.40 -29.47
N GLU A 1094 2.01 -52.49 -28.49
CA GLU A 1094 1.54 -53.70 -27.77
C GLU A 1094 2.46 -54.56 -26.84
N LYS A 1095 1.97 -54.70 -25.58
CA LYS A 1095 1.87 -55.95 -24.78
C LYS A 1095 3.15 -56.73 -24.37
N CYS A 1096 3.57 -56.49 -23.12
CA CYS A 1096 3.92 -57.49 -22.08
C CYS A 1096 5.16 -58.42 -22.20
N TYR A 1097 5.70 -58.77 -21.02
CA TYR A 1097 6.62 -59.87 -20.66
C TYR A 1097 8.14 -59.75 -20.92
N ALA A 1098 8.87 -59.33 -19.87
CA ALA A 1098 9.88 -60.10 -19.10
C ALA A 1098 11.14 -60.75 -19.76
N ILE A 1099 12.11 -61.13 -18.89
CA ILE A 1099 13.31 -62.00 -19.11
C ILE A 1099 14.51 -61.31 -19.80
N GLN A 1100 15.81 -61.52 -19.47
CA GLN A 1100 16.57 -61.98 -18.27
C GLN A 1100 18.11 -61.88 -18.58
N VAL A 1101 18.99 -62.06 -17.57
CA VAL A 1101 20.46 -62.38 -17.65
C VAL A 1101 21.38 -61.30 -18.28
N VAL A 1102 22.72 -61.21 -18.04
CA VAL A 1102 23.74 -61.99 -17.30
C VAL A 1102 24.72 -61.06 -16.53
N ILE A 1103 25.36 -61.55 -15.45
CA ILE A 1103 26.62 -60.99 -14.87
C ILE A 1103 27.67 -62.13 -14.86
N PRO A 1104 28.96 -61.90 -15.21
CA PRO A 1104 30.00 -62.10 -14.18
C PRO A 1104 31.31 -61.26 -14.30
N ASN A 1105 31.77 -60.74 -13.15
CA ASN A 1105 33.13 -60.74 -12.58
C ASN A 1105 34.40 -60.42 -13.42
N GLN A 1106 35.20 -59.42 -12.97
CA GLN A 1106 36.55 -59.57 -12.31
C GLN A 1106 37.18 -58.16 -12.03
N VAL A 1107 37.66 -57.80 -10.81
CA VAL A 1107 38.97 -58.09 -10.12
C VAL A 1107 40.13 -57.19 -10.64
N GLU A 1108 40.90 -56.40 -9.84
CA GLU A 1108 40.92 -56.17 -8.37
C GLU A 1108 41.61 -54.86 -7.89
N LEU A 1109 41.23 -54.41 -6.67
CA LEU A 1109 41.93 -53.72 -5.56
C LEU A 1109 43.17 -52.78 -5.70
N ASN A 1110 43.10 -51.60 -5.05
CA ASN A 1110 43.83 -51.18 -3.81
C ASN A 1110 43.86 -49.64 -3.61
N ALA A 1111 44.07 -49.02 -2.42
CA ALA A 1111 43.78 -49.36 -1.01
C ALA A 1111 44.13 -48.17 -0.05
N SER A 1112 43.81 -48.33 1.25
CA SER A 1112 44.23 -47.54 2.44
C SER A 1112 43.59 -46.15 2.62
N THR A 1113 43.07 -45.72 3.79
CA THR A 1113 42.78 -46.36 5.12
C THR A 1113 41.78 -45.42 5.88
N TYR A 1114 41.18 -45.69 7.06
CA TYR A 1114 41.31 -46.73 8.11
C TYR A 1114 39.92 -47.04 8.75
N TRP A 1115 39.88 -47.41 10.04
CA TRP A 1115 38.75 -47.83 10.92
C TRP A 1115 39.24 -47.65 12.40
N PRO A 1116 38.59 -48.03 13.55
CA PRO A 1116 37.35 -48.80 13.84
C PRO A 1116 36.32 -48.00 14.69
N VAL A 1117 35.24 -48.49 15.36
CA VAL A 1117 34.66 -49.81 15.82
C VAL A 1117 33.10 -49.62 15.78
N CYS A 1118 32.13 -50.56 15.71
CA CYS A 1118 31.92 -51.98 16.12
C CYS A 1118 31.76 -52.17 17.65
N GLU A 1119 30.85 -52.99 18.24
CA GLU A 1119 29.80 -53.89 17.73
C GLU A 1119 28.76 -54.25 18.85
N CYS A 1120 27.65 -54.94 18.49
CA CYS A 1120 26.91 -55.95 19.29
C CYS A 1120 26.00 -55.67 20.56
N ILE A 1121 24.71 -56.04 20.44
CA ILE A 1121 23.97 -57.10 21.20
C ILE A 1121 23.20 -56.83 22.55
N MET A 1122 21.93 -57.32 22.58
CA MET A 1122 21.04 -57.81 23.68
C MET A 1122 20.25 -56.91 24.68
N LYS A 1123 18.91 -57.14 24.66
CA LYS A 1123 17.95 -57.39 25.77
C LYS A 1123 17.26 -56.27 26.59
N GLU A 1124 16.10 -56.69 27.12
CA GLU A 1124 15.16 -56.04 28.04
C GLU A 1124 15.63 -56.08 29.51
N GLY A 1125 15.06 -55.22 30.36
CA GLY A 1125 15.09 -55.36 31.82
C GLY A 1125 14.92 -54.02 32.56
N ASP A 1126 13.82 -53.87 33.31
CA ASP A 1126 13.58 -52.72 34.19
C ASP A 1126 14.43 -52.78 35.48
N ALA A 1127 14.81 -51.61 36.00
CA ALA A 1127 15.27 -51.38 37.37
C ALA A 1127 15.04 -49.91 37.77
#